data_AF-A0A0Q0XM84-F1
#
_entry.id   AF-A0A0Q0XM84-F1
#
_cell.length_a   1.000
_cell.length_b   1.000
_cell.length_c   1.000
_cell.angle_alpha   90.00
_cell.angle_beta   90.00
_cell.angle_gamma   90.00
#
_symmetry.space_group_name_H-M   'P 1'
#
loop_
_entity.id
_entity.type
_entity.pdbx_description
1 polymer ?
#
loop_
_entity_poly.entity_id
_entity_poly.type
_entity_poly.pdbx_seq_one_letter_code
_entity_poly.pdbx_strand_id
1 'polypeptide(L)'
;MKRITLVMLLLCCITSWAQITITGTVNDVTGNPIAFANVAERGTENGTTTSVDGRYSITVANDAVLVFSYIGYQSQTVPVNNATVLNITLQEGDALDEVVITALGIKREERELGYAVQTLDTEDIQEVKSVNLVDNLQGKVAGITVTPGATGVGSSSKITIRGEASFSNNNPLFIVDGTPVNNNSVFNFTNEAAAGFQEVDFGNGAGEINQDDIASVSVLKGPAAAALYGTRAANGAIIIETKSGGKKRGLGVSYNTSFFVDSAFKLPEFQNEFGQGNSGQFEYVDGLGGGINDNISYSWGPRLDQGTLIPQFDSPVTLPDGTVVRGGDTALYSGLDITPTPFVSHPDNLKDFYETGYTAINNISVSNGFEKGDYRLSFTDLRSESIIPGVNLDRQTVAAKLNFRPSDRTRINASINYVNSASDNRPSNGYGSENVNYSLVAWGPRSLNIDSLRDYWQPGLEGVQQYSFNYTFFDNPYFILKENRNSFGRDRLFGNISLSRKLTPELTATIRSGMDYSNEKRRFLRNYSSNRFRNGAYAEHDVFYREINTDFLLNYKKQFGDISFDASVGGNRLNQTAQTTQVQTTSLAQPGIFSLNNAASPIETFGFTSEKRINSLYAFAKAGYKNFLYLDITARNDWSSALATPFTADNTSFFYPSISTSFILSNVVELPRVIDFAKIRASYAEVGNDTNPYQTQGTFLSQTPVNSQPTFTNQDFIPNANLKPETTSSIELGFDVRLLKQRLNLDFTYYNAVTDDQILSLPIAISSGFSQQVVNGGSVRNQGVEIILNAIPVQNANFQWSSTVNFASSRAIVESLPQEDGRLTLGFSRVYDNADQTVFHQVEEGGRVGDLYGTGYTRNEVGEFILTPAGRFIADPELKKLGNYNADFTVGLTNSFQYKNFDASFLLDWRQGGILVSRTLALGAVGGQLNDTSFRPEAGIVADGVVNTGTAQNPVYVQNTTAVTAESYYRQFYDRNHEENNVYDASYLKLRQFSIGYNFELKEGAFGIFGDGADLRISLIGRNLFAFSEIPHFDPEQLAVQGQGFVNGVEDMSYASTRSIGLKAGINF
;
A
#
# COMPACT_ATOMS: atom_id res chain seq x y z
N MET A 1 72.50 16.60 18.32
CA MET A 1 71.50 16.68 17.23
C MET A 1 72.12 16.85 15.83
N LYS A 2 73.16 16.07 15.45
CA LYS A 2 73.68 16.03 14.07
C LYS A 2 74.02 14.61 13.56
N ARG A 3 73.64 13.57 14.31
CA ARG A 3 73.87 12.15 13.92
C ARG A 3 72.60 11.31 13.78
N ILE A 4 71.41 11.87 14.06
CA ILE A 4 70.12 11.18 13.90
C ILE A 4 69.50 11.49 12.52
N THR A 5 69.78 12.66 11.95
CA THR A 5 69.28 13.08 10.63
C THR A 5 69.94 12.34 9.47
N LEU A 6 71.17 11.82 9.64
CA LEU A 6 71.88 11.08 8.59
C LEU A 6 71.47 9.60 8.52
N VAL A 7 70.91 9.04 9.59
CA VAL A 7 70.41 7.65 9.62
C VAL A 7 68.96 7.57 9.11
N MET A 8 68.15 8.63 9.29
CA MET A 8 66.82 8.71 8.68
C MET A 8 66.84 8.96 7.16
N LEU A 9 67.89 9.59 6.61
CA LEU A 9 67.99 9.82 5.16
C LEU A 9 68.51 8.60 4.38
N LEU A 10 69.15 7.63 5.04
CA LEU A 10 69.72 6.42 4.43
C LEU A 10 68.77 5.20 4.48
N LEU A 11 67.62 5.31 5.13
CA LEU A 11 66.55 4.30 5.12
C LEU A 11 65.42 4.61 4.11
N CYS A 12 65.51 5.69 3.34
CA CYS A 12 64.55 6.05 2.28
C CYS A 12 64.96 5.61 0.87
N CYS A 13 66.08 4.91 0.70
CA CYS A 13 66.46 4.32 -0.57
C CYS A 13 66.47 2.80 -0.43
N ILE A 14 65.42 2.15 -0.92
CA ILE A 14 65.38 0.92 -1.74
C ILE A 14 63.93 0.38 -1.62
N THR A 15 63.10 0.78 -2.57
CA THR A 15 62.04 -0.01 -3.22
C THR A 15 61.39 0.90 -4.26
N SER A 16 62.16 1.27 -5.29
CA SER A 16 61.52 1.61 -6.56
C SER A 16 60.88 0.31 -7.06
N TRP A 17 59.59 0.13 -6.80
CA TRP A 17 58.80 -0.83 -7.57
C TRP A 17 58.90 -0.38 -9.02
N ALA A 18 59.53 -1.18 -9.87
CA ALA A 18 59.57 -0.91 -11.30
C ALA A 18 58.12 -1.05 -11.81
N GLN A 19 57.42 0.08 -11.88
CA GLN A 19 56.14 0.18 -12.54
C GLN A 19 56.37 0.24 -14.04
N ILE A 20 55.66 -0.59 -14.79
CA ILE A 20 55.66 -0.60 -16.24
C ILE A 20 54.29 -0.13 -16.75
N THR A 21 54.30 0.68 -17.80
CA THR A 21 53.06 1.07 -18.48
C THR A 21 52.69 0.02 -19.51
N ILE A 22 51.51 -0.58 -19.32
CA ILE A 22 50.88 -1.54 -20.21
C ILE A 22 49.92 -0.81 -21.12
N THR A 23 50.06 -1.03 -22.43
CA THR A 23 49.11 -0.52 -23.42
C THR A 23 48.46 -1.68 -24.17
N GLY A 24 47.30 -1.48 -24.77
CA GLY A 24 46.63 -2.57 -25.48
C GLY A 24 45.29 -2.20 -26.06
N THR A 25 44.66 -3.17 -26.73
CA THR A 25 43.28 -3.09 -27.23
C THR A 25 42.44 -4.21 -26.64
N VAL A 26 41.17 -3.93 -26.37
CA VAL A 26 40.16 -4.93 -26.01
C VAL A 26 39.16 -5.02 -27.16
N ASN A 27 39.05 -6.20 -27.77
CA ASN A 27 38.16 -6.47 -28.89
C ASN A 27 37.18 -7.60 -28.55
N ASP A 28 36.08 -7.70 -29.29
CA ASP A 28 35.21 -8.88 -29.29
C ASP A 28 35.78 -10.00 -30.17
N VAL A 29 35.15 -11.18 -30.11
CA VAL A 29 35.54 -12.37 -30.92
C VAL A 29 35.42 -12.16 -32.43
N THR A 30 34.69 -11.12 -32.88
CA THR A 30 34.56 -10.74 -34.28
C THR A 30 35.56 -9.66 -34.72
N GLY A 31 36.39 -9.18 -33.79
CA GLY A 31 37.42 -8.17 -34.04
C GLY A 31 36.96 -6.72 -33.90
N ASN A 32 35.74 -6.45 -33.42
CA ASN A 32 35.31 -5.08 -33.15
C ASN A 32 35.89 -4.59 -31.81
N PRO A 33 36.31 -3.32 -31.71
CA PRO A 33 36.77 -2.74 -30.46
C PRO A 33 35.64 -2.65 -29.43
N ILE A 34 35.93 -3.06 -28.19
CA ILE A 34 35.01 -2.93 -27.06
C ILE A 34 35.36 -1.63 -26.34
N ALA A 35 34.52 -0.62 -26.53
CA ALA A 35 34.65 0.67 -25.87
C ALA A 35 34.23 0.60 -24.39
N PHE A 36 34.94 1.32 -23.52
CA PHE A 36 34.65 1.41 -22.08
C PHE A 36 34.71 0.09 -21.30
N ALA A 37 35.44 -0.91 -21.80
CA ALA A 37 35.81 -2.10 -21.05
C ALA A 37 36.67 -1.71 -19.85
N ASN A 38 36.35 -2.24 -18.68
CA ASN A 38 37.09 -2.01 -17.45
C ASN A 38 38.35 -2.89 -17.44
N VAL A 39 39.50 -2.26 -17.20
CA VAL A 39 40.82 -2.90 -17.06
C VAL A 39 41.36 -2.56 -15.68
N ALA A 40 41.38 -3.52 -14.77
CA ALA A 40 41.79 -3.30 -13.38
C ALA A 40 42.93 -4.22 -12.95
N GLU A 41 43.84 -3.71 -12.13
CA GLU A 41 44.84 -4.52 -11.45
C GLU A 41 44.20 -5.26 -10.25
N ARG A 42 44.39 -6.58 -10.21
CA ARG A 42 43.73 -7.46 -9.24
C ARG A 42 44.23 -7.14 -7.82
N GLY A 43 43.30 -6.73 -6.95
CA GLY A 43 43.56 -6.48 -5.54
C GLY A 43 44.03 -5.05 -5.21
N THR A 44 44.01 -4.15 -6.20
CA THR A 44 44.33 -2.72 -6.04
C THR A 44 43.20 -1.83 -6.60
N GLU A 45 43.29 -0.52 -6.40
CA GLU A 45 42.39 0.50 -6.99
C GLU A 45 42.87 0.99 -8.36
N ASN A 46 44.01 0.49 -8.81
CA ASN A 46 44.64 0.89 -10.05
C ASN A 46 43.89 0.27 -11.23
N GLY A 47 43.21 1.11 -12.01
CA GLY A 47 42.37 0.69 -13.12
C GLY A 47 42.23 1.78 -14.16
N THR A 48 41.80 1.38 -15.36
CA THR A 48 41.49 2.28 -16.47
C THR A 48 40.33 1.70 -17.28
N THR A 49 39.78 2.47 -18.20
CA THR A 49 38.79 2.00 -19.16
C THR A 49 39.32 2.11 -20.58
N THR A 50 38.81 1.28 -21.49
CA THR A 50 39.14 1.41 -22.89
C THR A 50 38.47 2.64 -23.52
N SER A 51 39.18 3.28 -24.42
CA SER A 51 38.67 4.33 -25.30
C SER A 51 37.66 3.79 -26.33
N VAL A 52 37.07 4.68 -27.13
CA VAL A 52 36.10 4.34 -28.19
C VAL A 52 36.67 3.36 -29.22
N ASP A 53 37.99 3.40 -29.46
CA ASP A 53 38.70 2.46 -30.35
C ASP A 53 39.19 1.20 -29.63
N GLY A 54 38.69 0.93 -28.43
CA GLY A 54 39.06 -0.24 -27.62
C GLY A 54 40.44 -0.17 -26.97
N ARG A 55 41.18 0.95 -27.10
CA ARG A 55 42.54 1.09 -26.56
C ARG A 55 42.57 1.47 -25.08
N TYR A 56 43.48 0.89 -24.30
CA TYR A 56 43.72 1.24 -22.90
C TYR A 56 45.22 1.46 -22.60
N SER A 57 45.50 2.15 -21.48
CA SER A 57 46.84 2.33 -20.93
C SER A 57 46.79 2.32 -19.40
N ILE A 58 47.54 1.44 -18.75
CA ILE A 58 47.57 1.30 -17.28
C ILE A 58 48.99 1.04 -16.78
N THR A 59 49.39 1.69 -15.68
CA THR A 59 50.74 1.57 -15.10
C THR A 59 50.71 0.66 -13.89
N VAL A 60 51.36 -0.50 -13.94
CA VAL A 60 51.28 -1.58 -12.93
C VAL A 60 52.67 -2.15 -12.60
N ALA A 61 52.77 -2.96 -11.53
CA ALA A 61 54.00 -3.71 -11.23
C ALA A 61 54.24 -4.84 -12.27
N ASN A 62 55.50 -5.28 -12.43
CA ASN A 62 55.87 -6.33 -13.40
C ASN A 62 55.15 -7.68 -13.20
N ASP A 63 54.77 -8.01 -11.96
CA ASP A 63 54.06 -9.22 -11.55
C ASP A 63 52.56 -9.01 -11.35
N ALA A 64 52.04 -7.85 -11.74
CA ALA A 64 50.63 -7.52 -11.63
C ALA A 64 49.76 -8.45 -12.48
N VAL A 65 48.50 -8.60 -12.07
CA VAL A 65 47.49 -9.38 -12.79
C VAL A 65 46.36 -8.44 -13.17
N LEU A 66 46.09 -8.29 -14.47
CA LEU A 66 45.01 -7.45 -14.98
C LEU A 66 43.73 -8.26 -15.15
N VAL A 67 42.59 -7.64 -14.83
CA VAL A 67 41.24 -8.16 -15.03
C VAL A 67 40.52 -7.26 -16.03
N PHE A 68 40.06 -7.85 -17.12
CA PHE A 68 39.31 -7.21 -18.19
C PHE A 68 37.85 -7.62 -18.06
N SER A 69 36.93 -6.66 -18.03
CA SER A 69 35.50 -6.93 -17.89
C SER A 69 34.65 -5.92 -18.66
N TYR A 70 33.55 -6.39 -19.22
CA TYR A 70 32.55 -5.57 -19.90
C TYR A 70 31.19 -6.26 -19.84
N ILE A 71 30.11 -5.48 -19.76
CA ILE A 71 28.75 -6.03 -19.65
C ILE A 71 28.44 -6.86 -20.91
N GLY A 72 27.93 -8.08 -20.72
CA GLY A 72 27.66 -9.04 -21.81
C GLY A 72 28.87 -9.88 -22.24
N TYR A 73 30.03 -9.74 -21.59
CA TYR A 73 31.25 -10.49 -21.90
C TYR A 73 31.82 -11.20 -20.68
N GLN A 74 32.43 -12.37 -20.89
CA GLN A 74 33.09 -13.12 -19.83
C GLN A 74 34.36 -12.38 -19.38
N SER A 75 34.46 -12.04 -18.09
CA SER A 75 35.64 -11.38 -17.54
C SER A 75 36.89 -12.24 -17.69
N GLN A 76 37.97 -11.66 -18.22
CA GLN A 76 39.24 -12.35 -18.44
C GLN A 76 40.32 -11.83 -17.51
N THR A 77 41.05 -12.73 -16.85
CA THR A 77 42.19 -12.38 -15.98
C THR A 77 43.50 -12.77 -16.66
N VAL A 78 44.43 -11.82 -16.82
CA VAL A 78 45.70 -12.03 -17.51
C VAL A 78 46.89 -11.49 -16.68
N PRO A 79 47.90 -12.31 -16.36
CA PRO A 79 49.12 -11.84 -15.71
C PRO A 79 49.98 -11.01 -16.68
N VAL A 80 50.61 -9.95 -16.18
CA VAL A 80 51.40 -9.01 -16.99
C VAL A 80 52.72 -9.62 -17.48
N ASN A 81 53.43 -10.37 -16.64
CA ASN A 81 54.64 -11.15 -17.01
C ASN A 81 55.69 -10.38 -17.85
N ASN A 82 56.01 -9.12 -17.49
CA ASN A 82 56.91 -8.22 -18.24
C ASN A 82 56.46 -7.83 -19.66
N ALA A 83 55.21 -8.06 -20.06
CA ALA A 83 54.68 -7.53 -21.32
C ALA A 83 54.52 -6.00 -21.25
N THR A 84 54.76 -5.28 -22.35
CA THR A 84 54.45 -3.83 -22.46
C THR A 84 53.22 -3.55 -23.32
N VAL A 85 52.78 -4.55 -24.09
CA VAL A 85 51.57 -4.54 -24.90
C VAL A 85 50.75 -5.79 -24.64
N LEU A 86 49.46 -5.64 -24.32
CA LEU A 86 48.53 -6.73 -24.03
C LEU A 86 47.22 -6.49 -24.80
N ASN A 87 47.01 -7.22 -25.90
CA ASN A 87 45.74 -7.19 -26.63
C ASN A 87 44.85 -8.33 -26.16
N ILE A 88 43.60 -8.00 -25.82
CA ILE A 88 42.65 -8.91 -25.21
C ILE A 88 41.44 -9.07 -26.12
N THR A 89 40.97 -10.31 -26.25
CA THR A 89 39.72 -10.60 -26.93
C THR A 89 38.76 -11.15 -25.88
N LEU A 90 37.75 -10.36 -25.51
CA LEU A 90 36.73 -10.82 -24.58
C LEU A 90 35.73 -11.70 -25.33
N GLN A 91 35.41 -12.85 -24.74
CA GLN A 91 34.37 -13.73 -25.25
C GLN A 91 33.00 -13.19 -24.81
N GLU A 92 32.01 -13.23 -25.70
CA GLU A 92 30.62 -13.01 -25.31
C GLU A 92 30.31 -13.97 -24.14
N GLY A 93 29.82 -13.42 -23.04
CA GLY A 93 29.42 -14.22 -21.90
C GLY A 93 28.07 -14.85 -22.17
N ASP A 94 27.80 -16.00 -21.56
CA ASP A 94 26.41 -16.45 -21.38
C ASP A 94 25.61 -15.30 -20.75
N ALA A 95 24.31 -15.21 -21.09
CA ALA A 95 23.40 -14.27 -20.45
C ALA A 95 23.69 -14.23 -18.94
N LEU A 96 24.01 -13.05 -18.39
CA LEU A 96 24.28 -12.92 -16.96
C LEU A 96 23.11 -13.55 -16.23
N ASP A 97 23.35 -14.66 -15.52
CA ASP A 97 22.32 -15.37 -14.78
C ASP A 97 21.81 -14.42 -13.69
N GLU A 98 20.62 -13.85 -13.90
CA GLU A 98 20.02 -12.95 -12.93
C GLU A 98 19.77 -13.73 -11.64
N VAL A 99 20.25 -13.18 -10.53
CA VAL A 99 20.15 -13.84 -9.22
C VAL A 99 19.05 -13.18 -8.43
N VAL A 100 17.97 -13.92 -8.18
CA VAL A 100 16.84 -13.46 -7.39
C VAL A 100 16.94 -13.98 -5.96
N ILE A 101 16.33 -13.25 -5.02
CA ILE A 101 16.26 -13.66 -3.62
C ILE A 101 14.97 -14.42 -3.40
N THR A 102 15.13 -15.67 -3.00
CA THR A 102 14.03 -16.57 -2.69
C THR A 102 13.88 -16.76 -1.18
N ALA A 103 13.01 -17.68 -0.80
CA ALA A 103 12.70 -17.90 0.59
C ALA A 103 13.91 -18.20 1.48
N LEU A 104 13.80 -17.80 2.76
CA LEU A 104 14.86 -17.84 3.77
C LEU A 104 16.12 -17.01 3.44
N GLY A 105 16.07 -16.13 2.43
CA GLY A 105 17.21 -15.29 2.02
C GLY A 105 18.22 -16.04 1.12
N ILE A 106 17.76 -17.09 0.45
CA ILE A 106 18.60 -17.90 -0.45
C ILE A 106 18.62 -17.26 -1.84
N LYS A 107 19.81 -16.96 -2.34
CA LYS A 107 20.04 -16.46 -3.69
C LYS A 107 19.99 -17.61 -4.70
N ARG A 108 19.16 -17.49 -5.73
CA ARG A 108 19.01 -18.49 -6.80
C ARG A 108 19.09 -17.83 -8.16
N GLU A 109 19.66 -18.54 -9.12
CA GLU A 109 19.62 -18.11 -10.52
C GLU A 109 18.19 -18.26 -11.04
N GLU A 110 17.66 -17.22 -11.68
CA GLU A 110 16.30 -17.17 -12.19
C GLU A 110 16.00 -18.36 -13.13
N ARG A 111 16.97 -18.74 -13.97
CA ARG A 111 16.84 -19.86 -14.90
C ARG A 111 16.53 -21.19 -14.21
N GLU A 112 16.99 -21.41 -12.98
CA GLU A 112 16.78 -22.66 -12.23
C GLU A 112 15.35 -22.77 -11.68
N LEU A 113 14.64 -21.65 -11.50
CA LEU A 113 13.35 -21.63 -10.80
C LEU A 113 12.21 -22.23 -11.61
N GLY A 114 11.42 -23.11 -10.99
CA GLY A 114 10.24 -23.73 -11.57
C GLY A 114 8.93 -22.94 -11.41
N TYR A 115 8.98 -21.70 -10.93
CA TYR A 115 7.81 -20.85 -10.61
C TYR A 115 8.09 -19.38 -10.99
N ALA A 116 7.05 -18.53 -10.93
CA ALA A 116 7.18 -17.11 -11.27
C ALA A 116 7.77 -16.29 -10.12
N VAL A 117 8.80 -15.48 -10.40
CA VAL A 117 9.34 -14.46 -9.51
C VAL A 117 9.59 -13.21 -10.34
N GLN A 118 9.21 -12.06 -9.81
CA GLN A 118 9.54 -10.77 -10.40
C GLN A 118 10.34 -9.96 -9.39
N THR A 119 11.46 -9.40 -9.84
CA THR A 119 12.31 -8.55 -9.03
C THR A 119 12.24 -7.12 -9.55
N LEU A 120 12.11 -6.16 -8.63
CA LEU A 120 12.29 -4.74 -8.88
C LEU A 120 13.64 -4.31 -8.33
N ASP A 121 14.38 -3.56 -9.12
CA ASP A 121 15.69 -3.05 -8.74
C ASP A 121 15.58 -1.75 -7.93
N THR A 122 16.73 -1.27 -7.46
CA THR A 122 16.85 -0.07 -6.64
C THR A 122 16.23 1.14 -7.33
N GLU A 123 16.52 1.33 -8.62
CA GLU A 123 16.10 2.47 -9.42
C GLU A 123 14.58 2.51 -9.59
N ASP A 124 13.94 1.35 -9.76
CA ASP A 124 12.48 1.24 -9.89
C ASP A 124 11.77 1.74 -8.64
N ILE A 125 12.38 1.65 -7.46
CA ILE A 125 11.73 2.01 -6.21
C ILE A 125 12.12 3.42 -5.77
N GLN A 126 13.40 3.76 -5.86
CA GLN A 126 13.95 4.99 -5.28
C GLN A 126 13.75 6.21 -6.16
N GLU A 127 13.38 6.05 -7.44
CA GLU A 127 13.35 7.17 -8.36
C GLU A 127 12.24 8.17 -8.07
N VAL A 128 11.01 7.69 -8.07
CA VAL A 128 9.84 8.47 -7.64
C VAL A 128 9.35 7.86 -6.34
N LYS A 129 9.79 8.43 -5.22
CA LYS A 129 9.44 7.94 -3.87
C LYS A 129 7.98 8.23 -3.53
N SER A 130 7.47 7.49 -2.56
CA SER A 130 6.22 7.77 -1.86
C SER A 130 6.46 7.79 -0.35
N VAL A 131 5.46 8.25 0.41
CA VAL A 131 5.48 8.15 1.88
C VAL A 131 5.27 6.71 2.36
N ASN A 132 4.54 5.91 1.59
CA ASN A 132 4.24 4.50 1.87
C ASN A 132 4.82 3.60 0.77
N LEU A 133 5.89 2.85 1.08
CA LEU A 133 6.59 1.97 0.12
C LEU A 133 5.67 1.06 -0.68
N VAL A 134 4.56 0.59 -0.09
CA VAL A 134 3.63 -0.34 -0.76
C VAL A 134 3.08 0.29 -2.05
N ASP A 135 2.87 1.60 -2.08
CA ASP A 135 2.39 2.33 -3.25
C ASP A 135 3.36 2.29 -4.43
N ASN A 136 4.67 2.08 -4.19
CA ASN A 136 5.67 2.02 -5.25
C ASN A 136 5.60 0.73 -6.08
N LEU A 137 4.94 -0.31 -5.57
CA LEU A 137 4.82 -1.60 -6.27
C LEU A 137 3.70 -1.58 -7.32
N GLN A 138 2.80 -0.61 -7.23
CA GLN A 138 1.63 -0.51 -8.09
C GLN A 138 2.02 -0.30 -9.56
N GLY A 139 1.46 -1.11 -10.46
CA GLY A 139 1.75 -1.06 -11.90
C GLY A 139 3.15 -1.55 -12.28
N LYS A 140 4.03 -1.88 -11.33
CA LYS A 140 5.40 -2.35 -11.63
C LYS A 140 5.56 -3.86 -11.58
N VAL A 141 4.64 -4.55 -10.91
CA VAL A 141 4.66 -6.01 -10.77
C VAL A 141 3.35 -6.59 -11.28
N ALA A 142 3.43 -7.56 -12.19
CA ALA A 142 2.24 -8.25 -12.67
C ALA A 142 1.57 -9.05 -11.54
N GLY A 143 0.26 -8.92 -11.41
CA GLY A 143 -0.54 -9.66 -10.42
C GLY A 143 -0.60 -9.00 -9.04
N ILE A 144 0.08 -7.87 -8.81
CA ILE A 144 -0.10 -7.07 -7.60
C ILE A 144 -1.19 -6.04 -7.82
N THR A 145 -2.14 -5.98 -6.88
CA THR A 145 -3.07 -4.85 -6.76
C THR A 145 -2.76 -4.11 -5.48
N VAL A 146 -2.58 -2.79 -5.58
CA VAL A 146 -2.45 -1.88 -4.44
C VAL A 146 -3.64 -0.93 -4.46
N THR A 147 -4.24 -0.69 -3.30
CA THR A 147 -5.25 0.36 -3.15
C THR A 147 -4.86 1.21 -1.94
N PRO A 148 -4.49 2.48 -2.16
CA PRO A 148 -4.11 3.37 -1.08
C PRO A 148 -5.33 3.77 -0.24
N GLY A 149 -5.09 4.10 1.03
CA GLY A 149 -6.14 4.58 1.93
C GLY A 149 -6.56 6.03 1.63
N ALA A 150 -7.76 6.36 2.05
CA ALA A 150 -8.46 7.61 1.73
C ALA A 150 -8.14 8.80 2.67
N THR A 151 -7.12 8.72 3.54
CA THR A 151 -6.81 9.76 4.56
C THR A 151 -5.59 10.62 4.24
N GLY A 152 -5.05 10.50 3.02
CA GLY A 152 -3.89 11.27 2.57
C GLY A 152 -2.55 10.70 3.05
N VAL A 153 -1.62 11.59 3.42
CA VAL A 153 -0.27 11.22 3.90
C VAL A 153 -0.34 10.14 4.97
N GLY A 154 0.54 9.13 4.98
CA GLY A 154 0.62 8.15 6.07
C GLY A 154 -0.56 7.18 6.19
N SER A 155 -1.50 7.19 5.25
CA SER A 155 -2.57 6.20 5.16
C SER A 155 -2.02 4.80 4.91
N SER A 156 -2.79 3.79 5.32
CA SER A 156 -2.48 2.40 5.03
C SER A 156 -2.74 2.10 3.56
N SER A 157 -1.92 1.24 2.96
CA SER A 157 -2.14 0.73 1.60
C SER A 157 -2.47 -0.74 1.64
N LYS A 158 -3.65 -1.12 1.13
CA LYS A 158 -4.05 -2.51 0.99
C LYS A 158 -3.33 -3.10 -0.23
N ILE A 159 -2.76 -4.29 -0.06
CA ILE A 159 -2.04 -5.00 -1.12
C ILE A 159 -2.50 -6.45 -1.20
N THR A 160 -2.77 -6.93 -2.41
CA THR A 160 -3.11 -8.32 -2.70
C THR A 160 -2.28 -8.84 -3.87
N ILE A 161 -1.97 -10.13 -3.86
CA ILE A 161 -1.26 -10.83 -4.94
C ILE A 161 -2.24 -11.82 -5.58
N ARG A 162 -2.44 -11.70 -6.90
CA ARG A 162 -3.38 -12.50 -7.69
C ARG A 162 -4.84 -12.39 -7.22
N GLY A 163 -5.23 -11.26 -6.63
CA GLY A 163 -6.58 -10.99 -6.15
C GLY A 163 -6.85 -11.63 -4.77
N GLU A 164 -8.13 -11.68 -4.38
CA GLU A 164 -8.57 -12.22 -3.09
C GLU A 164 -8.96 -13.71 -3.24
N ALA A 165 -8.03 -14.59 -2.91
CA ALA A 165 -8.14 -16.05 -3.08
C ALA A 165 -8.68 -16.79 -1.84
N SER A 166 -8.98 -16.06 -0.76
CA SER A 166 -9.61 -16.54 0.47
C SER A 166 -10.74 -15.60 0.88
N PHE A 167 -11.75 -16.15 1.56
CA PHE A 167 -12.86 -15.40 2.12
C PHE A 167 -12.49 -14.51 3.32
N SER A 168 -11.33 -14.74 3.96
CA SER A 168 -10.96 -14.07 5.20
C SER A 168 -9.67 -13.25 5.07
N ASN A 169 -8.51 -13.89 4.92
CA ASN A 169 -7.21 -13.22 4.93
C ASN A 169 -6.51 -13.32 3.57
N ASN A 170 -6.22 -12.17 2.97
CA ASN A 170 -5.55 -12.05 1.66
C ASN A 170 -4.25 -11.22 1.71
N ASN A 171 -3.74 -10.91 2.90
CA ASN A 171 -2.54 -10.09 3.04
C ASN A 171 -1.27 -10.91 2.72
N PRO A 172 -0.35 -10.42 1.87
CA PRO A 172 0.93 -11.07 1.62
C PRO A 172 1.90 -10.86 2.79
N LEU A 173 2.88 -11.77 2.92
CA LEU A 173 3.94 -11.65 3.92
C LEU A 173 5.04 -10.71 3.46
N PHE A 174 5.40 -9.72 4.28
CA PHE A 174 6.58 -8.88 4.06
C PHE A 174 7.79 -9.43 4.80
N ILE A 175 8.93 -9.54 4.11
CA ILE A 175 10.20 -9.97 4.69
C ILE A 175 11.29 -8.98 4.35
N VAL A 176 11.98 -8.43 5.35
CA VAL A 176 13.14 -7.56 5.17
C VAL A 176 14.38 -8.30 5.68
N ASP A 177 15.35 -8.55 4.79
CA ASP A 177 16.60 -9.25 5.11
C ASP A 177 16.41 -10.61 5.80
N GLY A 178 15.31 -11.30 5.50
CA GLY A 178 14.94 -12.56 6.14
C GLY A 178 14.13 -12.43 7.44
N THR A 179 13.86 -11.22 7.93
CA THR A 179 12.95 -10.96 9.07
C THR A 179 11.54 -10.69 8.56
N PRO A 180 10.52 -11.47 8.98
CA PRO A 180 9.12 -11.14 8.75
C PRO A 180 8.74 -9.81 9.42
N VAL A 181 8.05 -8.95 8.70
CA VAL A 181 7.64 -7.61 9.14
C VAL A 181 6.11 -7.55 9.21
N ASN A 182 5.57 -7.11 10.33
CA ASN A 182 4.14 -6.91 10.53
C ASN A 182 3.64 -5.81 9.58
N ASN A 183 2.54 -6.11 8.87
CA ASN A 183 1.86 -5.19 7.97
C ASN A 183 0.36 -4.99 8.29
N ASN A 184 -0.10 -5.44 9.47
CA ASN A 184 -1.47 -5.25 9.91
C ASN A 184 -1.73 -3.78 10.20
N SER A 185 -2.95 -3.34 9.90
CA SER A 185 -3.46 -2.01 10.30
C SER A 185 -4.32 -2.18 11.54
N VAL A 186 -4.15 -1.31 12.54
CA VAL A 186 -4.92 -1.34 13.79
C VAL A 186 -5.68 -0.03 13.92
N PHE A 187 -7.01 -0.09 13.86
CA PHE A 187 -7.90 1.04 14.08
C PHE A 187 -8.18 1.25 15.57
N ASN A 188 -8.74 2.40 15.93
CA ASN A 188 -9.26 2.68 17.28
C ASN A 188 -10.59 1.98 17.50
N PHE A 189 -10.91 1.58 18.73
CA PHE A 189 -12.25 1.07 19.05
C PHE A 189 -13.30 2.15 18.75
N THR A 190 -14.27 1.79 17.93
CA THR A 190 -15.38 2.65 17.51
C THR A 190 -16.71 2.13 18.04
N ASN A 191 -17.75 2.96 17.90
CA ASN A 191 -19.13 2.57 18.15
C ASN A 191 -19.93 2.90 16.87
N GLU A 192 -20.70 1.91 16.40
CA GLU A 192 -21.43 1.96 15.13
C GLU A 192 -22.74 2.76 15.21
N ALA A 193 -23.25 3.01 16.42
CA ALA A 193 -24.21 4.08 16.61
C ALA A 193 -23.49 5.41 16.34
N ALA A 194 -24.18 6.47 15.91
CA ALA A 194 -23.58 7.80 15.69
C ALA A 194 -23.10 8.51 16.99
N ALA A 195 -22.55 7.75 17.94
CA ALA A 195 -22.03 8.09 19.25
C ALA A 195 -20.61 7.52 19.38
N GLY A 196 -19.70 8.21 20.07
CA GLY A 196 -18.31 7.76 20.23
C GLY A 196 -17.37 8.18 19.08
N PHE A 197 -16.10 7.82 19.20
CA PHE A 197 -15.03 8.24 18.29
C PHE A 197 -15.16 7.52 16.94
N GLN A 198 -14.97 8.26 15.85
CA GLN A 198 -14.98 7.70 14.49
C GLN A 198 -13.66 6.99 14.16
N GLU A 199 -13.66 6.18 13.11
CA GLU A 199 -12.52 5.40 12.63
C GLU A 199 -11.37 6.29 12.15
N VAL A 200 -10.14 5.97 12.58
CA VAL A 200 -8.92 6.67 12.18
C VAL A 200 -7.86 5.69 11.68
N ASP A 201 -7.28 5.98 10.52
CA ASP A 201 -6.18 5.23 9.93
C ASP A 201 -4.80 5.80 10.33
N PHE A 202 -4.03 4.97 11.04
CA PHE A 202 -2.68 5.27 11.55
C PHE A 202 -1.55 4.60 10.72
N GLY A 203 -1.88 4.10 9.52
CA GLY A 203 -0.92 3.50 8.59
C GLY A 203 -0.59 2.03 8.87
N ASN A 204 0.02 1.38 7.87
CA ASN A 204 0.43 -0.03 7.89
C ASN A 204 1.95 -0.18 8.02
N GLY A 205 2.38 -1.29 8.62
CA GLY A 205 3.79 -1.48 8.97
C GLY A 205 4.76 -1.60 7.78
N ALA A 206 4.37 -2.15 6.62
CA ALA A 206 5.26 -2.20 5.46
C ALA A 206 5.55 -0.82 4.86
N GLY A 207 4.67 0.16 5.10
CA GLY A 207 4.86 1.55 4.66
C GLY A 207 5.99 2.28 5.37
N GLU A 208 6.53 1.72 6.46
CA GLU A 208 7.61 2.30 7.27
C GLU A 208 9.02 1.91 6.80
N ILE A 209 9.14 1.00 5.83
CA ILE A 209 10.42 0.55 5.31
C ILE A 209 11.05 1.67 4.46
N ASN A 210 12.27 2.07 4.80
CA ASN A 210 12.96 3.14 4.10
C ASN A 210 13.37 2.73 2.67
N GLN A 211 12.87 3.47 1.68
CA GLN A 211 13.11 3.19 0.28
C GLN A 211 14.59 3.32 -0.11
N ASP A 212 15.34 4.27 0.46
CA ASP A 212 16.75 4.53 0.12
C ASP A 212 17.70 3.37 0.49
N ASP A 213 17.28 2.53 1.42
CA ASP A 213 18.06 1.38 1.88
C ASP A 213 17.73 0.09 1.14
N ILE A 214 16.70 0.07 0.29
CA ILE A 214 16.34 -1.10 -0.51
C ILE A 214 17.34 -1.30 -1.65
N ALA A 215 17.84 -2.52 -1.78
CA ALA A 215 18.64 -2.96 -2.93
C ALA A 215 17.77 -3.60 -4.01
N SER A 216 16.78 -4.39 -3.60
CA SER A 216 15.88 -5.10 -4.51
C SER A 216 14.60 -5.54 -3.78
N VAL A 217 13.51 -5.68 -4.52
CA VAL A 217 12.25 -6.27 -4.04
C VAL A 217 11.85 -7.42 -4.93
N SER A 218 11.85 -8.64 -4.41
CA SER A 218 11.41 -9.85 -5.12
C SER A 218 10.00 -10.25 -4.65
N VAL A 219 9.10 -10.50 -5.59
CA VAL A 219 7.72 -10.89 -5.31
C VAL A 219 7.54 -12.37 -5.62
N LEU A 220 7.23 -13.14 -4.58
CA LEU A 220 6.91 -14.57 -4.64
C LEU A 220 5.39 -14.71 -4.72
N LYS A 221 4.86 -15.04 -5.91
CA LYS A 221 3.44 -14.88 -6.22
C LYS A 221 2.57 -16.09 -5.88
N GLY A 222 3.14 -17.29 -5.90
CA GLY A 222 2.40 -18.54 -5.74
C GLY A 222 2.86 -19.37 -4.53
N PRO A 223 2.04 -20.34 -4.09
CA PRO A 223 2.37 -21.23 -2.98
C PRO A 223 3.71 -21.98 -3.18
N ALA A 224 4.03 -22.37 -4.42
CA ALA A 224 5.28 -23.07 -4.74
C ALA A 224 6.53 -22.22 -4.44
N ALA A 225 6.44 -20.91 -4.67
CA ALA A 225 7.52 -19.97 -4.42
C ALA A 225 7.70 -19.68 -2.93
N ALA A 226 6.60 -19.70 -2.18
CA ALA A 226 6.53 -19.17 -0.82
C ALA A 226 6.45 -20.26 0.28
N ALA A 227 6.32 -21.53 -0.09
CA ALA A 227 6.14 -22.67 0.83
C ALA A 227 7.14 -22.73 1.99
N LEU A 228 8.39 -22.28 1.78
CA LEU A 228 9.42 -22.27 2.83
C LEU A 228 9.18 -21.23 3.94
N TYR A 229 8.33 -20.22 3.71
CA TYR A 229 7.89 -19.28 4.75
C TYR A 229 6.67 -19.76 5.55
N GLY A 230 6.05 -20.86 5.11
CA GLY A 230 4.91 -21.50 5.75
C GLY A 230 3.61 -20.71 5.62
N THR A 231 2.72 -20.87 6.61
CA THR A 231 1.31 -20.44 6.54
C THR A 231 1.10 -19.00 6.10
N ARG A 232 1.94 -18.09 6.59
CA ARG A 232 1.81 -16.65 6.32
C ARG A 232 2.08 -16.27 4.88
N ALA A 233 2.70 -17.16 4.10
CA ALA A 233 3.02 -16.92 2.71
C ALA A 233 2.09 -17.66 1.74
N ALA A 234 0.98 -18.24 2.24
CA ALA A 234 -0.08 -18.79 1.40
C ALA A 234 -0.61 -17.77 0.37
N ASN A 235 -0.68 -16.49 0.78
CA ASN A 235 -1.08 -15.36 -0.05
C ASN A 235 0.09 -14.68 -0.80
N GLY A 236 1.23 -15.37 -0.93
CA GLY A 236 2.47 -14.85 -1.49
C GLY A 236 3.32 -14.05 -0.49
N ALA A 237 4.50 -13.64 -0.95
CA ALA A 237 5.46 -12.91 -0.12
C ALA A 237 6.23 -11.84 -0.91
N ILE A 238 6.56 -10.74 -0.24
CA ILE A 238 7.36 -9.62 -0.76
C ILE A 238 8.68 -9.60 0.01
N ILE A 239 9.76 -9.93 -0.70
CA ILE A 239 11.10 -10.08 -0.14
C ILE A 239 11.91 -8.84 -0.46
N ILE A 240 12.31 -8.13 0.58
CA ILE A 240 13.08 -6.89 0.50
C ILE A 240 14.48 -7.18 1.01
N GLU A 241 15.48 -6.93 0.16
CA GLU A 241 16.89 -6.97 0.56
C GLU A 241 17.41 -5.55 0.68
N THR A 242 18.11 -5.27 1.78
CA THR A 242 18.73 -3.96 2.00
C THR A 242 20.15 -3.89 1.44
N LYS A 243 20.57 -2.69 1.07
CA LYS A 243 21.92 -2.39 0.59
C LYS A 243 22.96 -2.83 1.63
N SER A 244 23.99 -3.54 1.19
CA SER A 244 25.14 -3.91 2.02
C SER A 244 26.27 -2.86 1.93
N GLY A 245 27.36 -3.05 2.67
CA GLY A 245 28.51 -2.15 2.58
C GLY A 245 29.20 -2.24 1.21
N GLY A 246 29.78 -1.12 0.75
CA GLY A 246 30.49 -1.04 -0.52
C GLY A 246 31.68 -2.00 -0.59
N LYS A 247 31.92 -2.60 -1.77
CA LYS A 247 33.10 -3.43 -2.04
C LYS A 247 34.38 -2.63 -2.31
N LYS A 248 34.26 -1.32 -2.53
CA LYS A 248 35.39 -0.40 -2.69
C LYS A 248 36.06 -0.18 -1.34
N ARG A 249 37.40 -0.15 -1.32
CA ARG A 249 38.15 0.29 -0.14
C ARG A 249 37.96 1.81 -0.03
N GLY A 250 37.61 2.30 1.16
CA GLY A 250 37.33 3.72 1.38
C GLY A 250 35.94 3.96 1.99
N LEU A 251 35.71 5.19 2.43
CA LEU A 251 34.45 5.59 3.04
C LEU A 251 33.50 6.08 1.93
N GLY A 252 32.51 5.27 1.56
CA GLY A 252 31.46 5.69 0.63
C GLY A 252 30.38 6.48 1.36
N VAL A 253 30.11 7.71 0.92
CA VAL A 253 29.08 8.58 1.51
C VAL A 253 28.05 8.90 0.44
N SER A 254 26.78 8.62 0.71
CA SER A 254 25.68 8.95 -0.18
C SER A 254 24.67 9.83 0.54
N TYR A 255 24.27 10.92 -0.12
CA TYR A 255 23.20 11.79 0.33
C TYR A 255 22.14 11.89 -0.75
N ASN A 256 20.89 11.60 -0.40
CA ASN A 256 19.73 11.68 -1.28
C ASN A 256 18.67 12.58 -0.66
N THR A 257 18.19 13.55 -1.42
CA THR A 257 17.06 14.39 -1.03
C THR A 257 15.96 14.32 -2.08
N SER A 258 14.72 14.28 -1.65
CA SER A 258 13.53 14.33 -2.50
C SER A 258 12.55 15.30 -1.88
N PHE A 259 12.08 16.26 -2.66
CA PHE A 259 11.11 17.27 -2.24
C PHE A 259 9.94 17.28 -3.21
N PHE A 260 8.73 17.10 -2.70
CA PHE A 260 7.48 17.15 -3.45
C PHE A 260 6.61 18.31 -2.96
N VAL A 261 5.90 18.92 -3.91
CA VAL A 261 4.76 19.81 -3.66
C VAL A 261 3.50 19.06 -4.07
N ASP A 262 2.54 19.02 -3.16
CA ASP A 262 1.33 18.21 -3.27
C ASP A 262 0.10 19.11 -3.43
N SER A 263 -0.83 18.68 -4.28
CA SER A 263 -2.13 19.33 -4.51
C SER A 263 -3.24 18.29 -4.61
N ALA A 264 -4.49 18.68 -4.34
CA ALA A 264 -5.64 17.81 -4.54
C ALA A 264 -5.73 17.36 -6.02
N PHE A 265 -5.86 16.06 -6.26
CA PHE A 265 -5.80 15.49 -7.60
C PHE A 265 -7.13 15.57 -8.37
N LYS A 266 -8.22 15.08 -7.74
CA LYS A 266 -9.58 15.06 -8.30
C LYS A 266 -10.56 15.42 -7.20
N LEU A 267 -11.42 16.40 -7.48
CA LEU A 267 -12.46 16.88 -6.58
C LEU A 267 -13.84 16.72 -7.24
N PRO A 268 -14.93 16.66 -6.45
CA PRO A 268 -16.29 16.59 -6.97
C PRO A 268 -16.66 17.75 -7.88
N GLU A 269 -17.32 17.44 -9.00
CA GLU A 269 -17.99 18.44 -9.84
C GLU A 269 -19.32 18.86 -9.21
N PHE A 270 -19.45 20.14 -8.87
CA PHE A 270 -20.62 20.72 -8.19
C PHE A 270 -21.47 21.57 -9.13
N GLN A 271 -22.78 21.63 -8.88
CA GLN A 271 -23.63 22.70 -9.41
C GLN A 271 -23.36 24.00 -8.64
N ASN A 272 -23.59 25.17 -9.24
CA ASN A 272 -23.42 26.46 -8.56
C ASN A 272 -24.58 27.43 -8.88
N GLU A 273 -25.73 26.91 -9.31
CA GLU A 273 -26.92 27.72 -9.62
C GLU A 273 -27.84 27.93 -8.42
N PHE A 274 -27.80 27.04 -7.43
CA PHE A 274 -28.71 27.03 -6.28
C PHE A 274 -27.93 26.87 -4.98
N GLY A 275 -28.27 27.68 -3.98
CA GLY A 275 -27.57 27.74 -2.69
C GLY A 275 -28.29 26.99 -1.57
N GLN A 276 -27.83 27.23 -0.34
CA GLN A 276 -28.42 26.66 0.87
C GLN A 276 -29.94 26.82 0.89
N GLY A 277 -30.66 25.76 1.30
CA GLY A 277 -32.09 25.78 1.52
C GLY A 277 -32.80 24.55 1.02
N ASN A 278 -34.13 24.60 1.08
CA ASN A 278 -35.01 23.57 0.56
C ASN A 278 -36.25 24.14 -0.07
N SER A 279 -36.82 23.44 -1.05
CA SER A 279 -38.02 23.90 -1.76
C SER A 279 -37.90 25.34 -2.28
N GLY A 280 -36.68 25.74 -2.66
CA GLY A 280 -36.36 27.08 -3.18
C GLY A 280 -36.33 28.20 -2.13
N GLN A 281 -36.29 27.90 -0.83
CA GLN A 281 -36.34 28.89 0.26
C GLN A 281 -35.21 28.71 1.28
N PHE A 282 -34.70 29.82 1.81
CA PHE A 282 -33.69 29.85 2.87
C PHE A 282 -33.63 31.21 3.56
N GLU A 283 -33.44 31.19 4.88
CA GLU A 283 -33.13 32.36 5.71
C GLU A 283 -32.46 31.90 7.00
N TYR A 284 -31.22 32.35 7.27
CA TYR A 284 -30.48 31.98 8.47
C TYR A 284 -30.89 32.81 9.69
N VAL A 285 -31.12 32.13 10.82
CA VAL A 285 -31.29 32.78 12.13
C VAL A 285 -30.28 32.23 13.13
N ASP A 286 -30.30 30.93 13.36
CA ASP A 286 -29.48 30.29 14.41
C ASP A 286 -28.81 28.99 13.99
N GLY A 287 -29.15 28.43 12.83
CA GLY A 287 -28.60 27.15 12.39
C GLY A 287 -29.11 25.94 13.21
N LEU A 288 -30.14 26.16 14.03
CA LEU A 288 -30.83 25.20 14.89
C LEU A 288 -32.32 25.04 14.52
N GLY A 289 -32.80 25.78 13.52
CA GLY A 289 -34.18 25.70 13.02
C GLY A 289 -35.03 26.92 13.37
N GLY A 290 -34.43 28.01 13.86
CA GLY A 290 -35.12 29.26 14.14
C GLY A 290 -35.48 30.05 12.88
N GLY A 291 -34.80 29.79 11.76
CA GLY A 291 -35.01 30.44 10.47
C GLY A 291 -35.82 29.59 9.47
N ILE A 292 -35.68 29.92 8.17
CA ILE A 292 -36.30 29.15 7.09
C ILE A 292 -35.26 28.17 6.55
N ASN A 293 -35.45 26.88 6.78
CA ASN A 293 -34.54 25.81 6.36
C ASN A 293 -33.08 26.00 6.83
N ASP A 294 -32.84 26.63 7.99
CA ASP A 294 -31.49 26.91 8.50
C ASP A 294 -30.90 25.77 9.35
N ASN A 295 -31.72 24.82 9.81
CA ASN A 295 -31.25 23.57 10.43
C ASN A 295 -30.64 22.58 9.43
N ILE A 296 -30.85 22.79 8.12
CA ILE A 296 -30.32 21.97 7.04
C ILE A 296 -29.37 22.78 6.15
N SER A 297 -28.48 22.10 5.44
CA SER A 297 -27.40 22.71 4.65
C SER A 297 -27.42 22.29 3.18
N TYR A 298 -28.55 21.77 2.70
CA TYR A 298 -28.72 21.30 1.31
C TYR A 298 -28.72 22.45 0.32
N SER A 299 -28.41 22.17 -0.94
CA SER A 299 -28.42 23.15 -2.03
C SER A 299 -29.67 23.07 -2.91
N TRP A 300 -30.84 22.97 -2.27
CA TRP A 300 -32.17 23.03 -2.90
C TRP A 300 -32.86 24.38 -2.63
N GLY A 301 -32.09 25.39 -2.25
CA GLY A 301 -32.57 26.73 -1.91
C GLY A 301 -32.73 27.66 -3.11
N PRO A 302 -32.78 28.98 -2.85
CA PRO A 302 -32.90 30.01 -3.88
C PRO A 302 -31.79 29.95 -4.92
N ARG A 303 -32.05 30.53 -6.09
CA ARG A 303 -31.03 30.72 -7.12
C ARG A 303 -29.94 31.68 -6.63
N LEU A 304 -28.69 31.30 -6.87
CA LEU A 304 -27.51 32.10 -6.57
C LEU A 304 -27.30 33.18 -7.64
N ASP A 305 -26.57 34.22 -7.27
CA ASP A 305 -26.07 35.26 -8.18
C ASP A 305 -27.19 36.07 -8.89
N GLN A 306 -28.40 36.10 -8.31
CA GLN A 306 -29.55 36.87 -8.82
C GLN A 306 -29.70 38.27 -8.18
N GLY A 307 -28.79 38.64 -7.27
CA GLY A 307 -28.89 39.88 -6.49
C GLY A 307 -29.89 39.83 -5.32
N THR A 308 -30.43 38.65 -5.01
CA THR A 308 -31.26 38.41 -3.82
C THR A 308 -30.43 38.62 -2.56
N LEU A 309 -30.97 39.37 -1.59
CA LEU A 309 -30.34 39.56 -0.28
C LEU A 309 -30.99 38.60 0.73
N ILE A 310 -30.18 37.76 1.38
CA ILE A 310 -30.64 36.77 2.35
C ILE A 310 -29.73 36.82 3.58
N PRO A 311 -30.27 36.78 4.82
CA PRO A 311 -29.48 36.51 6.02
C PRO A 311 -28.76 35.16 5.92
N GLN A 312 -27.45 35.17 6.11
CA GLN A 312 -26.57 33.99 6.09
C GLN A 312 -25.76 33.92 7.39
N PHE A 313 -25.18 32.77 7.70
CA PHE A 313 -24.40 32.57 8.93
C PHE A 313 -23.20 33.54 9.05
N ASP A 314 -22.60 33.95 7.94
CA ASP A 314 -21.48 34.89 7.88
C ASP A 314 -21.90 36.35 7.59
N SER A 315 -23.20 36.62 7.48
CA SER A 315 -23.72 37.98 7.28
C SER A 315 -23.46 38.88 8.50
N PRO A 316 -23.27 40.20 8.33
CA PRO A 316 -22.86 41.07 9.42
C PRO A 316 -23.98 41.34 10.42
N VAL A 317 -23.59 41.38 11.71
CA VAL A 317 -24.38 41.87 12.84
C VAL A 317 -23.61 43.02 13.49
N THR A 318 -24.28 44.14 13.74
CA THR A 318 -23.68 45.27 14.46
C THR A 318 -24.06 45.17 15.94
N LEU A 319 -23.06 45.04 16.80
CA LEU A 319 -23.22 45.00 18.26
C LEU A 319 -23.62 46.37 18.82
N PRO A 320 -24.16 46.45 20.06
CA PRO A 320 -24.53 47.73 20.68
C PRO A 320 -23.38 48.74 20.83
N ASP A 321 -22.14 48.27 20.83
CA ASP A 321 -20.93 49.12 20.89
C ASP A 321 -20.42 49.59 19.51
N GLY A 322 -21.10 49.20 18.43
CA GLY A 322 -20.76 49.54 17.05
C GLY A 322 -19.81 48.58 16.34
N THR A 323 -19.34 47.53 17.01
CA THR A 323 -18.50 46.48 16.40
C THR A 323 -19.33 45.63 15.45
N VAL A 324 -18.77 45.26 14.29
CA VAL A 324 -19.42 44.35 13.33
C VAL A 324 -18.80 42.96 13.47
N VAL A 325 -19.66 41.96 13.67
CA VAL A 325 -19.31 40.53 13.78
C VAL A 325 -20.14 39.71 12.79
N ARG A 326 -19.85 38.41 12.66
CA ARG A 326 -20.64 37.51 11.80
C ARG A 326 -21.94 37.11 12.50
N GLY A 327 -22.99 36.79 11.76
CA GLY A 327 -24.28 36.41 12.31
C GLY A 327 -24.19 35.25 13.28
N GLY A 328 -23.51 34.18 12.84
CA GLY A 328 -23.22 32.98 13.63
C GLY A 328 -22.37 33.23 14.88
N ASP A 329 -21.65 34.36 14.98
CA ASP A 329 -20.91 34.70 16.21
C ASP A 329 -21.86 34.97 17.38
N THR A 330 -23.07 35.45 17.10
CA THR A 330 -24.01 35.89 18.14
C THR A 330 -25.34 35.15 18.14
N ALA A 331 -25.61 34.39 17.06
CA ALA A 331 -26.88 33.74 16.80
C ALA A 331 -27.39 32.83 17.92
N LEU A 332 -26.48 32.24 18.71
CA LEU A 332 -26.83 31.31 19.79
C LEU A 332 -27.24 31.99 21.10
N TYR A 333 -27.05 33.31 21.25
CA TYR A 333 -27.25 33.98 22.55
C TYR A 333 -27.74 35.44 22.51
N SER A 334 -27.66 36.13 21.37
CA SER A 334 -27.95 37.58 21.30
C SER A 334 -29.36 37.91 20.78
N GLY A 335 -29.91 37.09 19.88
CA GLY A 335 -31.16 37.38 19.16
C GLY A 335 -31.12 38.66 18.32
N LEU A 336 -29.94 39.17 17.95
CA LEU A 336 -29.76 40.37 17.14
C LEU A 336 -30.08 40.10 15.67
N ASP A 337 -30.65 41.10 14.99
CA ASP A 337 -30.99 41.00 13.56
C ASP A 337 -29.73 40.86 12.69
N ILE A 338 -29.72 39.81 11.86
CA ILE A 338 -28.65 39.54 10.89
C ILE A 338 -28.94 40.34 9.62
N THR A 339 -28.00 41.20 9.20
CA THR A 339 -28.19 42.05 8.03
C THR A 339 -28.07 41.20 6.75
N PRO A 340 -29.11 41.11 5.90
CA PRO A 340 -29.05 40.31 4.68
C PRO A 340 -27.90 40.74 3.74
N THR A 341 -27.18 39.77 3.18
CA THR A 341 -26.12 39.99 2.17
C THR A 341 -26.48 39.32 0.84
N PRO A 342 -25.82 39.69 -0.28
CA PRO A 342 -26.03 39.01 -1.56
C PRO A 342 -25.83 37.49 -1.46
N PHE A 343 -26.81 36.73 -1.95
CA PHE A 343 -26.74 35.27 -1.99
C PHE A 343 -25.98 34.82 -3.24
N VAL A 344 -24.68 34.55 -3.09
CA VAL A 344 -23.74 34.32 -4.18
C VAL A 344 -23.14 32.93 -4.13
N SER A 345 -22.72 32.42 -5.30
CA SER A 345 -22.04 31.12 -5.38
C SER A 345 -20.59 31.19 -4.92
N HIS A 346 -20.11 30.08 -4.34
CA HIS A 346 -18.69 29.85 -4.01
C HIS A 346 -18.19 28.57 -4.73
N PRO A 347 -17.90 28.64 -6.04
CA PRO A 347 -17.57 27.46 -6.84
C PRO A 347 -16.36 26.67 -6.33
N ASP A 348 -15.36 27.36 -5.79
CA ASP A 348 -14.10 26.77 -5.32
C ASP A 348 -14.10 26.44 -3.82
N ASN A 349 -15.23 26.51 -3.10
CA ASN A 349 -15.26 26.34 -1.64
C ASN A 349 -14.56 25.08 -1.09
N LEU A 350 -14.71 23.91 -1.73
CA LEU A 350 -14.00 22.69 -1.35
C LEU A 350 -12.51 22.75 -1.73
N LYS A 351 -12.19 23.35 -2.86
CA LYS A 351 -10.80 23.49 -3.32
C LYS A 351 -10.02 24.44 -2.40
N ASP A 352 -10.63 25.54 -1.97
CA ASP A 352 -10.07 26.54 -1.08
C ASP A 352 -9.92 26.04 0.38
N PHE A 353 -10.62 24.95 0.72
CA PHE A 353 -10.40 24.21 1.97
C PHE A 353 -9.05 23.46 1.96
N TYR A 354 -8.69 22.84 0.84
CA TYR A 354 -7.42 22.13 0.73
C TYR A 354 -6.24 23.11 0.63
N GLU A 355 -5.14 22.78 1.31
CA GLU A 355 -3.89 23.53 1.29
C GLU A 355 -2.91 22.91 0.28
N THR A 356 -1.85 23.64 -0.05
CA THR A 356 -0.71 23.05 -0.75
C THR A 356 0.14 22.27 0.24
N GLY A 357 0.25 20.95 0.04
CA GLY A 357 1.07 20.07 0.86
C GLY A 357 2.52 20.05 0.40
N TYR A 358 3.40 19.52 1.24
CA TYR A 358 4.79 19.27 0.86
C TYR A 358 5.35 18.05 1.56
N THR A 359 6.25 17.35 0.88
CA THR A 359 6.95 16.18 1.43
C THR A 359 8.44 16.29 1.17
N ALA A 360 9.26 16.27 2.22
CA ALA A 360 10.72 16.26 2.16
C ALA A 360 11.26 14.94 2.73
N ILE A 361 12.09 14.25 1.97
CA ILE A 361 12.75 12.99 2.36
C ILE A 361 14.25 13.19 2.19
N ASN A 362 15.00 13.16 3.30
CA ASN A 362 16.44 13.33 3.32
C ASN A 362 17.10 12.08 3.88
N ASN A 363 17.95 11.43 3.10
CA ASN A 363 18.72 10.26 3.50
C ASN A 363 20.21 10.57 3.42
N ILE A 364 20.94 10.22 4.47
CA ILE A 364 22.39 10.14 4.46
C ILE A 364 22.80 8.71 4.79
N SER A 365 23.79 8.20 4.09
CA SER A 365 24.33 6.88 4.38
C SER A 365 25.84 6.83 4.22
N VAL A 366 26.45 6.00 5.06
CA VAL A 366 27.87 5.76 5.13
C VAL A 366 28.11 4.27 5.00
N SER A 367 28.99 3.87 4.10
CA SER A 367 29.33 2.48 3.90
C SER A 367 30.82 2.29 3.70
N ASN A 368 31.34 1.13 4.12
CA ASN A 368 32.75 0.79 3.94
C ASN A 368 32.93 -0.73 3.92
N GLY A 369 33.88 -1.20 3.12
CA GLY A 369 34.33 -2.58 3.06
C GLY A 369 35.78 -2.72 3.56
N PHE A 370 36.03 -3.74 4.37
CA PHE A 370 37.36 -4.14 4.83
C PHE A 370 37.57 -5.65 4.64
N GLU A 371 38.80 -6.14 4.86
CA GLU A 371 39.19 -7.52 4.55
C GLU A 371 38.25 -8.59 5.14
N LYS A 372 37.77 -8.35 6.36
CA LYS A 372 36.94 -9.30 7.12
C LYS A 372 35.47 -8.88 7.20
N GLY A 373 34.98 -7.95 6.39
CA GLY A 373 33.58 -7.53 6.52
C GLY A 373 33.25 -6.24 5.79
N ASP A 374 31.99 -5.86 5.90
CA ASP A 374 31.46 -4.62 5.36
C ASP A 374 30.34 -4.11 6.27
N TYR A 375 30.15 -2.80 6.28
CA TYR A 375 29.04 -2.18 7.00
C TYR A 375 28.39 -1.08 6.18
N ARG A 376 27.12 -0.84 6.48
CA ARG A 376 26.34 0.31 6.02
C ARG A 376 25.53 0.86 7.18
N LEU A 377 25.59 2.16 7.38
CA LEU A 377 24.76 2.91 8.31
C LEU A 377 23.98 3.95 7.50
N SER A 378 22.70 4.13 7.80
CA SER A 378 21.87 5.15 7.17
C SER A 378 20.99 5.86 8.19
N PHE A 379 20.70 7.12 7.89
CA PHE A 379 19.72 7.92 8.60
C PHE A 379 18.81 8.60 7.57
N THR A 380 17.50 8.50 7.78
CA THR A 380 16.48 9.12 6.94
C THR A 380 15.55 9.97 7.80
N ASP A 381 15.30 11.20 7.38
CA ASP A 381 14.27 12.10 7.94
C ASP A 381 13.23 12.38 6.84
N LEU A 382 11.99 12.00 7.11
CA LEU A 382 10.81 12.28 6.29
C LEU A 382 9.92 13.25 7.05
N ARG A 383 9.61 14.39 6.41
CA ARG A 383 8.65 15.38 6.88
C ARG A 383 7.59 15.58 5.81
N SER A 384 6.33 15.38 6.15
CA SER A 384 5.23 15.52 5.20
C SER A 384 4.06 16.28 5.83
N GLU A 385 3.74 17.43 5.25
CA GLU A 385 2.53 18.19 5.54
C GLU A 385 1.50 17.91 4.44
N SER A 386 0.31 17.51 4.85
CA SER A 386 -0.77 17.13 3.95
C SER A 386 -1.38 18.34 3.25
N ILE A 387 -2.11 18.07 2.15
CA ILE A 387 -3.08 19.02 1.60
C ILE A 387 -4.29 19.23 2.53
N ILE A 388 -4.50 18.33 3.49
CA ILE A 388 -5.57 18.43 4.50
C ILE A 388 -5.06 19.31 5.65
N PRO A 389 -5.74 20.42 6.00
CA PRO A 389 -5.23 21.37 6.98
C PRO A 389 -4.84 20.74 8.32
N GLY A 390 -3.58 20.90 8.75
CA GLY A 390 -3.11 20.46 10.07
C GLY A 390 -2.88 18.95 10.24
N VAL A 391 -2.91 18.19 9.13
CA VAL A 391 -2.56 16.76 9.07
C VAL A 391 -1.12 16.63 8.58
N ASN A 392 -0.31 15.88 9.32
CA ASN A 392 1.10 15.68 9.01
C ASN A 392 1.57 14.23 9.24
N LEU A 393 2.78 13.91 8.78
CA LEU A 393 3.51 12.72 9.15
C LEU A 393 5.01 13.01 9.20
N ASP A 394 5.60 12.72 10.35
CA ASP A 394 7.03 12.78 10.58
C ASP A 394 7.57 11.37 10.82
N ARG A 395 8.68 11.04 10.16
CA ARG A 395 9.34 9.75 10.33
C ARG A 395 10.85 9.88 10.30
N GLN A 396 11.50 9.27 11.28
CA GLN A 396 12.94 9.13 11.34
C GLN A 396 13.31 7.65 11.31
N THR A 397 14.28 7.27 10.49
CA THR A 397 14.77 5.90 10.38
C THR A 397 16.28 5.87 10.54
N VAL A 398 16.76 5.00 11.42
CA VAL A 398 18.17 4.65 11.56
C VAL A 398 18.30 3.18 11.18
N ALA A 399 19.11 2.88 10.16
CA ALA A 399 19.37 1.50 9.78
C ALA A 399 20.87 1.17 9.80
N ALA A 400 21.18 -0.07 10.16
CA ALA A 400 22.51 -0.61 10.19
C ALA A 400 22.53 -2.02 9.60
N LYS A 401 23.37 -2.23 8.59
CA LYS A 401 23.67 -3.53 8.01
C LYS A 401 25.14 -3.85 8.27
N LEU A 402 25.40 -4.92 9.02
CA LEU A 402 26.74 -5.33 9.44
C LEU A 402 27.01 -6.73 8.92
N ASN A 403 28.04 -6.90 8.10
CA ASN A 403 28.49 -8.19 7.60
C ASN A 403 29.92 -8.44 8.10
N PHE A 404 30.12 -9.50 8.88
CA PHE A 404 31.42 -9.85 9.43
C PHE A 404 31.81 -11.29 9.05
N ARG A 405 33.06 -11.47 8.62
CA ARG A 405 33.67 -12.71 8.18
C ARG A 405 34.94 -12.96 9.02
N PRO A 406 34.80 -13.37 10.30
CA PRO A 406 35.96 -13.57 11.18
C PRO A 406 36.95 -14.63 10.67
N SER A 407 36.48 -15.55 9.82
CA SER A 407 37.28 -16.53 9.09
C SER A 407 36.57 -16.92 7.80
N ASP A 408 37.25 -17.58 6.86
CA ASP A 408 36.65 -18.04 5.59
C ASP A 408 35.51 -19.05 5.76
N ARG A 409 35.40 -19.64 6.95
CA ARG A 409 34.37 -20.63 7.30
C ARG A 409 33.21 -20.03 8.10
N THR A 410 33.30 -18.79 8.58
CA THR A 410 32.30 -18.21 9.48
C THR A 410 31.86 -16.85 8.97
N ARG A 411 30.56 -16.67 8.85
CA ARG A 411 29.91 -15.40 8.50
C ARG A 411 28.88 -15.03 9.57
N ILE A 412 28.92 -13.79 10.02
CA ILE A 412 27.95 -13.21 10.95
C ILE A 412 27.34 -12.02 10.22
N ASN A 413 26.01 -11.97 10.11
CA ASN A 413 25.32 -10.80 9.57
C ASN A 413 24.35 -10.27 10.62
N ALA A 414 24.22 -8.96 10.71
CA ALA A 414 23.19 -8.29 11.47
C ALA A 414 22.51 -7.22 10.60
N SER A 415 21.19 -7.14 10.69
CA SER A 415 20.37 -6.07 10.12
C SER A 415 19.55 -5.48 11.27
N ILE A 416 19.58 -4.16 11.43
CA ILE A 416 18.89 -3.45 12.52
C ILE A 416 18.26 -2.20 11.92
N ASN A 417 16.96 -2.02 12.10
CA ASN A 417 16.21 -0.85 11.65
C ASN A 417 15.40 -0.32 12.83
N TYR A 418 15.65 0.91 13.22
CA TYR A 418 14.83 1.64 14.19
C TYR A 418 14.07 2.74 13.46
N VAL A 419 12.76 2.79 13.69
CA VAL A 419 11.86 3.78 13.09
C VAL A 419 11.10 4.48 14.21
N ASN A 420 11.14 5.80 14.21
CA ASN A 420 10.25 6.64 15.00
C ASN A 420 9.29 7.34 14.04
N SER A 421 7.99 7.08 14.16
CA SER A 421 6.94 7.72 13.37
C SER A 421 5.99 8.47 14.27
N ALA A 422 5.60 9.68 13.91
CA ALA A 422 4.66 10.48 14.67
C ALA A 422 3.78 11.34 13.75
N SER A 423 2.61 11.70 14.26
CA SER A 423 1.72 12.69 13.66
C SER A 423 0.98 13.41 14.76
N ASP A 424 0.81 14.71 14.60
CA ASP A 424 0.03 15.51 15.54
C ASP A 424 -1.47 15.41 15.26
N ASN A 425 -1.87 15.03 14.03
CA ASN A 425 -3.25 14.76 13.69
C ASN A 425 -3.39 13.84 12.47
N ARG A 426 -4.20 12.79 12.64
CA ARG A 426 -4.73 11.92 11.60
C ARG A 426 -6.23 12.21 11.42
N PRO A 427 -6.71 12.48 10.21
CA PRO A 427 -8.13 12.75 10.02
C PRO A 427 -8.95 11.46 10.23
N SER A 428 -10.15 11.61 10.79
CA SER A 428 -11.12 10.51 10.82
C SER A 428 -11.59 10.18 9.40
N ASN A 429 -11.84 8.91 9.12
CA ASN A 429 -12.32 8.42 7.82
C ASN A 429 -13.70 7.74 7.97
N GLY A 430 -14.32 7.40 6.85
CA GLY A 430 -15.60 6.68 6.83
C GLY A 430 -16.81 7.61 6.99
N TYR A 431 -17.99 6.99 7.15
CA TYR A 431 -19.27 7.69 7.20
C TYR A 431 -19.49 8.37 8.56
N GLY A 432 -19.42 9.70 8.62
CA GLY A 432 -19.86 10.45 9.80
C GLY A 432 -19.34 11.88 9.91
N SER A 433 -19.86 12.63 10.88
CA SER A 433 -19.64 14.08 11.04
C SER A 433 -18.21 14.49 11.40
N GLU A 434 -17.34 13.54 11.82
CA GLU A 434 -15.92 13.84 12.04
C GLU A 434 -15.09 13.78 10.75
N ASN A 435 -15.62 13.14 9.70
CA ASN A 435 -15.04 13.24 8.36
C ASN A 435 -15.45 14.59 7.76
N VAL A 436 -14.48 15.46 7.48
CA VAL A 436 -14.75 16.80 6.96
C VAL A 436 -15.41 16.76 5.57
N ASN A 437 -15.08 15.79 4.73
CA ASN A 437 -15.72 15.66 3.42
C ASN A 437 -17.19 15.23 3.55
N TYR A 438 -17.57 14.56 4.66
CA TYR A 438 -18.98 14.33 4.95
C TYR A 438 -19.76 15.65 5.02
N SER A 439 -19.25 16.65 5.73
CA SER A 439 -19.94 17.94 5.84
C SER A 439 -19.78 18.81 4.59
N LEU A 440 -18.61 18.82 3.94
CA LEU A 440 -18.34 19.73 2.80
C LEU A 440 -18.83 19.20 1.45
N VAL A 441 -18.77 17.88 1.21
CA VAL A 441 -19.11 17.29 -0.10
C VAL A 441 -20.58 16.89 -0.14
N ALA A 442 -21.04 16.12 0.85
CA ALA A 442 -22.41 15.63 0.86
C ALA A 442 -23.42 16.73 1.23
N TRP A 443 -23.06 17.60 2.16
CA TRP A 443 -23.99 18.52 2.80
C TRP A 443 -23.58 19.99 2.79
N GLY A 444 -22.45 20.35 2.18
CA GLY A 444 -21.90 21.71 2.23
C GLY A 444 -22.55 22.58 1.15
N PRO A 445 -23.31 23.63 1.50
CA PRO A 445 -24.09 24.37 0.50
C PRO A 445 -23.20 25.12 -0.47
N ARG A 446 -23.68 25.35 -1.69
CA ARG A 446 -22.91 26.06 -2.73
C ARG A 446 -22.76 27.56 -2.48
N SER A 447 -23.56 28.10 -1.55
CA SER A 447 -23.41 29.44 -0.98
C SER A 447 -22.40 29.52 0.17
N LEU A 448 -21.78 28.39 0.57
CA LEU A 448 -20.87 28.36 1.71
C LEU A 448 -19.55 29.09 1.40
N ASN A 449 -19.34 30.20 2.10
CA ASN A 449 -18.06 30.90 2.13
C ASN A 449 -17.08 30.21 3.10
N ILE A 450 -16.16 29.41 2.55
CA ILE A 450 -15.22 28.61 3.36
C ILE A 450 -14.25 29.48 4.19
N ASP A 451 -13.87 30.66 3.70
CA ASP A 451 -12.92 31.52 4.38
C ASP A 451 -13.49 32.10 5.68
N SER A 452 -14.81 32.31 5.72
CA SER A 452 -15.50 32.74 6.94
C SER A 452 -15.38 31.73 8.09
N LEU A 453 -15.08 30.46 7.80
CA LEU A 453 -14.97 29.39 8.79
C LEU A 453 -13.55 29.25 9.37
N ARG A 454 -12.54 29.97 8.86
CA ARG A 454 -11.16 29.88 9.37
C ARG A 454 -11.02 30.39 10.80
N ASP A 455 -11.77 31.43 11.17
CA ASP A 455 -11.92 31.89 12.55
C ASP A 455 -13.06 31.11 13.21
N TYR A 456 -12.75 29.88 13.62
CA TYR A 456 -13.72 28.86 14.02
C TYR A 456 -14.17 28.94 15.49
N TRP A 457 -13.74 29.93 16.26
CA TRP A 457 -14.26 30.21 17.60
C TRP A 457 -15.19 31.41 17.57
N GLN A 458 -16.28 31.36 18.34
CA GLN A 458 -17.05 32.57 18.60
C GLN A 458 -16.24 33.51 19.51
N PRO A 459 -16.15 34.81 19.19
CA PRO A 459 -15.36 35.77 19.98
C PRO A 459 -15.73 35.76 21.47
N GLY A 460 -14.74 35.53 22.34
CA GLY A 460 -14.92 35.50 23.79
C GLY A 460 -15.44 34.17 24.35
N LEU A 461 -15.63 33.14 23.50
CA LEU A 461 -16.03 31.78 23.87
C LEU A 461 -15.01 30.74 23.36
N GLU A 462 -13.74 31.13 23.21
CA GLU A 462 -12.66 30.25 22.75
C GLU A 462 -12.52 29.03 23.68
N GLY A 463 -12.45 27.83 23.10
CA GLY A 463 -12.40 26.57 23.85
C GLY A 463 -13.76 26.11 24.39
N VAL A 464 -14.84 26.86 24.16
CA VAL A 464 -16.19 26.55 24.66
C VAL A 464 -17.21 26.41 23.53
N GLN A 465 -17.24 27.37 22.59
CA GLN A 465 -18.25 27.40 21.53
C GLN A 465 -17.64 27.73 20.16
N GLN A 466 -17.67 26.74 19.27
CA GLN A 466 -17.24 26.93 17.88
C GLN A 466 -18.20 27.85 17.09
N TYR A 467 -17.67 28.48 16.05
CA TYR A 467 -18.40 29.17 14.99
C TYR A 467 -18.61 28.21 13.81
N SER A 468 -19.84 27.99 13.38
CA SER A 468 -20.18 27.05 12.29
C SER A 468 -21.35 27.57 11.44
N PHE A 469 -21.47 27.06 10.22
CA PHE A 469 -22.60 27.33 9.32
C PHE A 469 -23.85 26.50 9.66
N ASN A 470 -23.69 25.49 10.52
CA ASN A 470 -24.77 24.65 11.03
C ASN A 470 -24.37 24.18 12.44
N TYR A 471 -25.33 24.21 13.38
CA TYR A 471 -25.09 23.77 14.77
C TYR A 471 -25.85 22.48 15.12
N THR A 472 -26.61 21.94 14.16
CA THR A 472 -27.46 20.77 14.37
C THR A 472 -26.73 19.47 14.06
N PHE A 473 -25.99 19.39 12.96
CA PHE A 473 -25.41 18.15 12.43
C PHE A 473 -23.90 18.20 12.16
N PHE A 474 -23.31 19.38 11.99
CA PHE A 474 -21.94 19.52 11.52
C PHE A 474 -21.11 20.42 12.41
N ASP A 475 -19.85 20.06 12.55
CA ASP A 475 -18.82 20.93 13.11
C ASP A 475 -18.17 21.76 12.01
N ASN A 476 -17.54 22.85 12.40
CA ASN A 476 -16.69 23.62 11.50
C ASN A 476 -15.52 22.75 11.01
N PRO A 477 -15.24 22.69 9.69
CA PRO A 477 -14.21 21.82 9.11
C PRO A 477 -12.80 22.10 9.65
N TYR A 478 -12.46 23.36 9.93
CA TYR A 478 -11.16 23.73 10.49
C TYR A 478 -11.07 23.39 11.98
N PHE A 479 -12.17 23.55 12.72
CA PHE A 479 -12.26 23.12 14.12
C PHE A 479 -12.05 21.61 14.26
N ILE A 480 -12.66 20.80 13.38
CA ILE A 480 -12.43 19.34 13.34
C ILE A 480 -10.93 19.03 13.22
N LEU A 481 -10.22 19.67 12.28
CA LEU A 481 -8.85 19.30 11.98
C LEU A 481 -7.79 19.94 12.90
N LYS A 482 -8.06 21.12 13.45
CA LYS A 482 -7.09 21.87 14.27
C LYS A 482 -7.28 21.64 15.76
N GLU A 483 -8.51 21.37 16.22
CA GLU A 483 -8.83 21.18 17.65
C GLU A 483 -9.18 19.73 18.00
N ASN A 484 -9.95 19.04 17.15
CA ASN A 484 -10.40 17.67 17.39
C ASN A 484 -9.38 16.60 16.92
N ARG A 485 -8.15 16.72 17.42
CA ARG A 485 -6.99 15.99 16.87
C ARG A 485 -6.93 14.52 17.29
N ASN A 486 -6.42 13.68 16.39
CA ASN A 486 -6.06 12.29 16.62
C ASN A 486 -4.54 12.10 16.41
N SER A 487 -3.74 12.18 17.48
CA SER A 487 -2.28 12.09 17.39
C SER A 487 -1.75 10.69 17.67
N PHE A 488 -0.55 10.38 17.17
CA PHE A 488 0.16 9.17 17.52
C PHE A 488 1.68 9.36 17.57
N GLY A 489 2.34 8.53 18.37
CA GLY A 489 3.79 8.32 18.33
C GLY A 489 4.11 6.83 18.43
N ARG A 490 4.98 6.35 17.55
CA ARG A 490 5.34 4.93 17.43
C ARG A 490 6.86 4.76 17.38
N ASP A 491 7.36 3.91 18.25
CA ASP A 491 8.72 3.37 18.18
C ASP A 491 8.70 1.95 17.65
N ARG A 492 9.49 1.68 16.62
CA ARG A 492 9.61 0.36 16.01
C ARG A 492 11.05 -0.06 15.84
N LEU A 493 11.34 -1.33 16.14
CA LEU A 493 12.63 -1.97 15.92
C LEU A 493 12.41 -3.29 15.19
N PHE A 494 13.00 -3.44 14.01
CA PHE A 494 12.99 -4.71 13.29
C PHE A 494 14.34 -5.05 12.66
N GLY A 495 14.63 -6.34 12.58
CA GLY A 495 15.92 -6.82 12.09
C GLY A 495 16.23 -8.25 12.49
N ASN A 496 17.47 -8.68 12.27
CA ASN A 496 17.95 -9.99 12.69
C ASN A 496 19.45 -10.03 12.93
N ILE A 497 19.87 -11.09 13.62
CA ILE A 497 21.25 -11.56 13.65
C ILE A 497 21.30 -12.99 13.10
N SER A 498 22.28 -13.27 12.24
CA SER A 498 22.52 -14.60 11.68
C SER A 498 23.99 -14.99 11.78
N LEU A 499 24.23 -16.27 12.06
CA LEU A 499 25.54 -16.90 12.08
C LEU A 499 25.50 -18.09 11.13
N SER A 500 26.38 -18.09 10.13
CA SER A 500 26.57 -19.18 9.18
C SER A 500 27.99 -19.72 9.29
N ARG A 501 28.15 -21.04 9.41
CA ARG A 501 29.44 -21.71 9.52
C ARG A 501 29.54 -22.91 8.58
N LYS A 502 30.59 -22.93 7.76
CA LYS A 502 30.98 -24.09 6.95
C LYS A 502 31.62 -25.14 7.86
N LEU A 503 30.90 -26.24 8.09
CA LEU A 503 31.37 -27.41 8.84
C LEU A 503 32.33 -28.23 7.98
N THR A 504 31.99 -28.40 6.70
CA THR A 504 32.86 -28.91 5.63
C THR A 504 32.74 -27.98 4.41
N PRO A 505 33.52 -28.17 3.33
CA PRO A 505 33.32 -27.40 2.08
C PRO A 505 31.90 -27.51 1.50
N GLU A 506 31.23 -28.64 1.73
CA GLU A 506 29.89 -28.96 1.23
C GLU A 506 28.79 -28.69 2.25
N LEU A 507 29.06 -28.72 3.56
CA LEU A 507 28.07 -28.61 4.62
C LEU A 507 28.16 -27.29 5.38
N THR A 508 27.09 -26.50 5.35
CA THR A 508 26.95 -25.22 6.07
C THR A 508 25.84 -25.30 7.10
N ALA A 509 26.11 -24.82 8.32
CA ALA A 509 25.10 -24.64 9.37
C ALA A 509 24.81 -23.15 9.57
N THR A 510 23.55 -22.77 9.56
CA THR A 510 23.08 -21.40 9.78
C THR A 510 22.09 -21.37 10.94
N ILE A 511 22.21 -20.37 11.80
CA ILE A 511 21.20 -19.99 12.79
C ILE A 511 20.89 -18.51 12.60
N ARG A 512 19.61 -18.16 12.61
CA ARG A 512 19.13 -16.78 12.50
C ARG A 512 18.05 -16.53 13.54
N SER A 513 18.10 -15.36 14.16
CA SER A 513 17.01 -14.88 15.02
C SER A 513 16.67 -13.45 14.62
N GLY A 514 15.42 -13.24 14.24
CA GLY A 514 14.84 -11.94 13.91
C GLY A 514 13.80 -11.51 14.93
N MET A 515 13.57 -10.20 15.00
CA MET A 515 12.53 -9.60 15.82
C MET A 515 11.88 -8.45 15.03
N ASP A 516 10.56 -8.31 15.18
CA ASP A 516 9.82 -7.09 14.87
C ASP A 516 9.10 -6.66 16.14
N TYR A 517 9.33 -5.43 16.58
CA TYR A 517 8.82 -4.86 17.81
C TYR A 517 8.26 -3.49 17.50
N SER A 518 7.03 -3.19 17.92
CA SER A 518 6.46 -1.85 17.88
C SER A 518 5.70 -1.52 19.15
N ASN A 519 5.86 -0.27 19.62
CA ASN A 519 5.07 0.29 20.70
C ASN A 519 4.55 1.66 20.25
N GLU A 520 3.24 1.82 20.27
CA GLU A 520 2.54 2.99 19.76
C GLU A 520 1.57 3.52 20.81
N LYS A 521 1.59 4.84 20.99
CA LYS A 521 0.66 5.57 21.84
C LYS A 521 -0.11 6.58 21.02
N ARG A 522 -1.44 6.53 21.12
CA ARG A 522 -2.36 7.43 20.42
C ARG A 522 -3.19 8.23 21.42
N ARG A 523 -3.62 9.43 20.99
CA ARG A 523 -4.53 10.28 21.76
C ARG A 523 -5.62 10.84 20.85
N PHE A 524 -6.86 10.82 21.33
CA PHE A 524 -8.02 11.36 20.65
C PHE A 524 -8.60 12.48 21.51
N LEU A 525 -8.66 13.69 20.95
CA LEU A 525 -9.10 14.90 21.63
C LEU A 525 -10.37 15.41 20.95
N ARG A 526 -11.42 15.72 21.71
CA ARG A 526 -12.62 16.40 21.20
C ARG A 526 -12.95 17.57 22.10
N ASN A 527 -12.93 18.77 21.55
CA ASN A 527 -13.16 19.99 22.31
C ASN A 527 -14.67 20.18 22.58
N TYR A 528 -15.00 21.08 23.51
CA TYR A 528 -16.39 21.43 23.78
C TYR A 528 -17.08 21.96 22.52
N SER A 529 -18.41 21.86 22.49
CA SER A 529 -19.28 22.19 21.36
C SER A 529 -19.13 21.34 20.09
N SER A 530 -18.25 20.32 20.08
CA SER A 530 -18.25 19.31 18.99
C SER A 530 -19.60 18.60 18.92
N ASN A 531 -20.14 18.37 17.73
CA ASN A 531 -21.51 17.92 17.54
C ASN A 531 -21.77 16.57 18.21
N ARG A 532 -20.86 15.59 18.02
CA ARG A 532 -20.89 14.26 18.67
C ARG A 532 -20.55 14.31 20.16
N PHE A 533 -19.83 15.34 20.60
CA PHE A 533 -19.24 15.46 21.94
C PHE A 533 -19.42 16.87 22.50
N ARG A 534 -20.68 17.24 22.79
CA ARG A 534 -21.02 18.62 23.21
C ARG A 534 -20.20 19.12 24.41
N ASN A 535 -19.86 18.21 25.34
CA ASN A 535 -19.05 18.50 26.53
C ASN A 535 -17.59 18.00 26.39
N GLY A 536 -17.11 17.81 25.17
CA GLY A 536 -15.78 17.27 24.86
C GLY A 536 -15.60 15.79 25.19
N ALA A 537 -14.52 15.19 24.68
CA ALA A 537 -14.16 13.80 24.92
C ALA A 537 -12.63 13.60 24.87
N TYR A 538 -12.17 12.52 25.50
CA TYR A 538 -10.75 12.16 25.52
C TYR A 538 -10.56 10.64 25.52
N ALA A 539 -9.61 10.15 24.72
CA ALA A 539 -9.17 8.77 24.74
C ALA A 539 -7.65 8.63 24.62
N GLU A 540 -7.10 7.62 25.30
CA GLU A 540 -5.74 7.10 25.10
C GLU A 540 -5.83 5.68 24.54
N HIS A 541 -5.02 5.37 23.51
CA HIS A 541 -4.99 4.04 22.89
C HIS A 541 -3.54 3.58 22.73
N ASP A 542 -3.19 2.53 23.46
CA ASP A 542 -1.88 1.90 23.43
C ASP A 542 -1.95 0.65 22.52
N VAL A 543 -1.04 0.56 21.54
CA VAL A 543 -0.93 -0.55 20.60
C VAL A 543 0.48 -1.12 20.66
N PHE A 544 0.58 -2.39 21.01
CA PHE A 544 1.84 -3.11 21.20
C PHE A 544 1.90 -4.34 20.31
N TYR A 545 3.05 -4.55 19.66
CA TYR A 545 3.33 -5.75 18.90
C TYR A 545 4.76 -6.22 19.09
N ARG A 546 4.94 -7.53 19.21
CA ARG A 546 6.25 -8.18 19.23
C ARG A 546 6.17 -9.53 18.57
N GLU A 547 7.01 -9.75 17.57
CA GLU A 547 7.26 -11.05 16.97
C GLU A 547 8.75 -11.39 17.07
N ILE A 548 9.05 -12.62 17.49
CA ILE A 548 10.40 -13.20 17.42
C ILE A 548 10.33 -14.44 16.55
N ASN A 549 11.20 -14.48 15.55
CA ASN A 549 11.31 -15.58 14.61
C ASN A 549 12.74 -16.13 14.62
N THR A 550 12.90 -17.38 15.06
CA THR A 550 14.22 -18.04 15.13
C THR A 550 14.23 -19.26 14.23
N ASP A 551 15.22 -19.38 13.36
CA ASP A 551 15.39 -20.53 12.47
C ASP A 551 16.82 -21.07 12.50
N PHE A 552 16.93 -22.37 12.22
CA PHE A 552 18.21 -23.03 11.95
C PHE A 552 18.12 -23.81 10.64
N LEU A 553 19.23 -23.89 9.93
CA LEU A 553 19.35 -24.55 8.63
C LEU A 553 20.67 -25.29 8.55
N LEU A 554 20.63 -26.56 8.14
CA LEU A 554 21.79 -27.31 7.67
C LEU A 554 21.65 -27.47 6.15
N ASN A 555 22.64 -26.99 5.41
CA ASN A 555 22.65 -27.01 3.94
C ASN A 555 23.85 -27.84 3.45
N TYR A 556 23.60 -28.78 2.54
CA TYR A 556 24.58 -29.62 1.88
C TYR A 556 24.56 -29.36 0.38
N LYS A 557 25.67 -28.86 -0.18
CA LYS A 557 25.81 -28.58 -1.61
C LYS A 557 27.00 -29.33 -2.20
N LYS A 558 26.75 -30.10 -3.27
CA LYS A 558 27.80 -30.87 -3.97
C LYS A 558 27.47 -31.06 -5.45
N GLN A 559 28.52 -31.07 -6.27
CA GLN A 559 28.46 -31.47 -7.67
C GLN A 559 28.88 -32.94 -7.83
N PHE A 560 28.05 -33.75 -8.49
CA PHE A 560 28.28 -35.16 -8.78
C PHE A 560 28.34 -35.36 -10.31
N GLY A 561 29.52 -35.13 -10.90
CA GLY A 561 29.67 -35.14 -12.36
C GLY A 561 28.74 -34.10 -12.98
N ASP A 562 27.78 -34.56 -13.78
CA ASP A 562 26.78 -33.73 -14.47
C ASP A 562 25.60 -33.30 -13.59
N ILE A 563 25.50 -33.80 -12.35
CA ILE A 563 24.38 -33.53 -11.44
C ILE A 563 24.82 -32.51 -10.38
N SER A 564 24.16 -31.37 -10.31
CA SER A 564 24.26 -30.45 -9.16
C SER A 564 23.24 -30.86 -8.09
N PHE A 565 23.63 -30.89 -6.83
CA PHE A 565 22.76 -31.26 -5.72
C PHE A 565 22.91 -30.25 -4.56
N ASP A 566 21.78 -29.73 -4.10
CA ASP A 566 21.69 -28.74 -3.02
C ASP A 566 20.51 -29.10 -2.12
N ALA A 567 20.77 -29.63 -0.93
CA ALA A 567 19.75 -30.11 -0.01
C ALA A 567 19.89 -29.45 1.35
N SER A 568 18.76 -29.06 1.95
CA SER A 568 18.73 -28.48 3.28
C SER A 568 17.66 -29.09 4.16
N VAL A 569 17.92 -29.07 5.47
CA VAL A 569 16.96 -29.39 6.53
C VAL A 569 17.04 -28.30 7.59
N GLY A 570 15.89 -27.89 8.12
CA GLY A 570 15.82 -26.82 9.09
C GLY A 570 14.59 -26.90 9.96
N GLY A 571 14.55 -25.99 10.92
CA GLY A 571 13.41 -25.79 11.78
C GLY A 571 13.23 -24.30 12.07
N ASN A 572 12.01 -23.94 12.46
CA ASN A 572 11.65 -22.57 12.77
C ASN A 572 10.71 -22.52 13.99
N ARG A 573 10.85 -21.46 14.78
CA ARG A 573 9.94 -21.12 15.87
C ARG A 573 9.60 -19.64 15.81
N LEU A 574 8.32 -19.36 15.77
CA LEU A 574 7.74 -18.03 15.86
C LEU A 574 7.00 -17.87 17.19
N ASN A 575 7.19 -16.73 17.84
CA ASN A 575 6.36 -16.30 18.96
C ASN A 575 5.90 -14.87 18.69
N GLN A 576 4.60 -14.64 18.79
CA GLN A 576 3.97 -13.36 18.53
C GLN A 576 3.11 -12.97 19.74
N THR A 577 3.19 -11.71 20.14
CA THR A 577 2.34 -11.08 21.13
C THR A 577 1.84 -9.78 20.54
N ALA A 578 0.53 -9.57 20.55
CA ALA A 578 -0.08 -8.30 20.17
C ALA A 578 -1.08 -7.88 21.25
N GLN A 579 -1.05 -6.61 21.64
CA GLN A 579 -1.96 -6.04 22.63
C GLN A 579 -2.48 -4.70 22.12
N THR A 580 -3.77 -4.46 22.35
CA THR A 580 -4.40 -3.18 22.12
C THR A 580 -5.25 -2.81 23.33
N THR A 581 -5.16 -1.57 23.80
CA THR A 581 -5.93 -1.09 24.95
C THR A 581 -6.32 0.36 24.76
N GLN A 582 -7.63 0.65 24.74
CA GLN A 582 -8.18 1.99 24.65
C GLN A 582 -8.93 2.33 25.93
N VAL A 583 -8.61 3.47 26.52
CA VAL A 583 -9.29 4.00 27.70
C VAL A 583 -9.85 5.37 27.35
N GLN A 584 -11.14 5.58 27.57
CA GLN A 584 -11.81 6.79 27.11
C GLN A 584 -12.89 7.32 28.06
N THR A 585 -13.25 8.59 27.85
CA THR A 585 -14.45 9.24 28.39
C THR A 585 -15.08 10.09 27.30
N THR A 586 -16.41 10.08 27.21
CA THR A 586 -17.17 10.79 26.15
C THR A 586 -17.76 12.12 26.62
N SER A 587 -17.40 12.57 27.83
CA SER A 587 -17.75 13.87 28.39
C SER A 587 -16.64 14.33 29.33
N LEU A 588 -16.19 15.57 29.18
CA LEU A 588 -15.26 16.23 30.09
C LEU A 588 -16.02 17.11 31.10
N ALA A 589 -15.42 17.33 32.27
CA ALA A 589 -16.00 18.16 33.34
C ALA A 589 -15.63 19.64 33.18
N GLN A 590 -14.46 19.92 32.60
CA GLN A 590 -13.96 21.26 32.34
C GLN A 590 -13.42 21.36 30.89
N PRO A 591 -13.73 22.42 30.15
CA PRO A 591 -13.20 22.64 28.80
C PRO A 591 -11.67 22.82 28.83
N GLY A 592 -11.00 22.40 27.74
CA GLY A 592 -9.56 22.53 27.55
C GLY A 592 -8.66 21.61 28.39
N ILE A 593 -9.21 20.81 29.31
CA ILE A 593 -8.44 19.86 30.14
C ILE A 593 -8.65 18.43 29.61
N PHE A 594 -7.77 17.99 28.71
CA PHE A 594 -7.81 16.63 28.14
C PHE A 594 -7.09 15.64 29.04
N SER A 595 -7.84 15.02 29.94
CA SER A 595 -7.34 13.99 30.86
C SER A 595 -8.47 13.07 31.27
N LEU A 596 -8.16 11.78 31.45
CA LEU A 596 -9.10 10.81 32.04
C LEU A 596 -9.52 11.22 33.48
N ASN A 597 -8.70 12.00 34.20
CA ASN A 597 -9.06 12.56 35.50
C ASN A 597 -10.09 13.70 35.44
N ASN A 598 -10.32 14.26 34.25
CA ASN A 598 -11.33 15.30 34.00
C ASN A 598 -12.62 14.72 33.39
N ALA A 599 -12.83 13.40 33.53
CA ALA A 599 -14.02 12.72 33.04
C ALA A 599 -15.28 13.17 33.80
N ALA A 600 -16.32 13.57 33.06
CA ALA A 600 -17.67 13.81 33.57
C ALA A 600 -18.64 12.65 33.25
N SER A 601 -18.17 11.64 32.53
CA SER A 601 -18.86 10.38 32.28
C SER A 601 -17.99 9.20 32.75
N PRO A 602 -18.57 8.01 32.99
CA PRO A 602 -17.79 6.83 33.34
C PRO A 602 -16.64 6.58 32.36
N ILE A 603 -15.50 6.13 32.87
CA ILE A 603 -14.37 5.74 32.03
C ILE A 603 -14.66 4.35 31.46
N GLU A 604 -14.50 4.23 30.15
CA GLU A 604 -14.65 2.99 29.40
C GLU A 604 -13.26 2.44 29.07
N THR A 605 -13.07 1.13 29.24
CA THR A 605 -11.82 0.45 28.91
C THR A 605 -12.11 -0.70 27.96
N PHE A 606 -11.48 -0.64 26.79
CA PHE A 606 -11.49 -1.67 25.77
C PHE A 606 -10.09 -2.28 25.68
N GLY A 607 -9.99 -3.58 25.50
CA GLY A 607 -8.69 -4.20 25.33
C GLY A 607 -8.73 -5.62 24.85
N PHE A 608 -7.69 -6.00 24.12
CA PHE A 608 -7.48 -7.34 23.63
C PHE A 608 -5.98 -7.66 23.64
N THR A 609 -5.64 -8.86 24.12
CA THR A 609 -4.28 -9.39 24.08
C THR A 609 -4.31 -10.73 23.37
N SER A 610 -3.43 -10.90 22.39
CA SER A 610 -3.26 -12.14 21.64
C SER A 610 -1.84 -12.67 21.75
N GLU A 611 -1.74 -14.00 21.87
CA GLU A 611 -0.48 -14.73 21.84
C GLU A 611 -0.59 -15.86 20.82
N LYS A 612 0.42 -15.96 19.96
CA LYS A 612 0.49 -17.00 18.93
C LYS A 612 1.89 -17.58 18.85
N ARG A 613 1.95 -18.89 18.62
CA ARG A 613 3.19 -19.62 18.42
C ARG A 613 3.05 -20.59 17.26
N ILE A 614 4.07 -20.65 16.42
CA ILE A 614 4.20 -21.66 15.38
C ILE A 614 5.57 -22.32 15.56
N ASN A 615 5.60 -23.65 15.53
CA ASN A 615 6.84 -24.40 15.35
C ASN A 615 6.79 -25.11 14.00
N SER A 616 7.94 -25.28 13.37
CA SER A 616 8.02 -25.81 12.01
C SER A 616 9.25 -26.66 11.82
N LEU A 617 9.12 -27.72 11.03
CA LEU A 617 10.23 -28.48 10.47
C LEU A 617 10.09 -28.50 8.95
N TYR A 618 11.20 -28.32 8.25
CA TYR A 618 11.20 -28.29 6.79
C TYR A 618 12.47 -28.89 6.22
N ALA A 619 12.32 -29.48 5.03
CA ALA A 619 13.42 -29.96 4.22
C ALA A 619 13.16 -29.58 2.76
N PHE A 620 14.22 -29.30 2.02
CA PHE A 620 14.13 -29.04 0.60
C PHE A 620 15.38 -29.52 -0.12
N ALA A 621 15.22 -30.01 -1.34
CA ALA A 621 16.31 -30.50 -2.16
C ALA A 621 16.13 -30.02 -3.60
N LYS A 622 17.23 -29.53 -4.17
CA LYS A 622 17.36 -29.15 -5.57
C LYS A 622 18.34 -30.08 -6.25
N ALA A 623 17.94 -30.63 -7.39
CA ALA A 623 18.82 -31.37 -8.29
C ALA A 623 18.81 -30.71 -9.66
N GLY A 624 19.99 -30.39 -10.19
CA GLY A 624 20.17 -29.92 -11.57
C GLY A 624 20.92 -30.97 -12.40
N TYR A 625 20.58 -31.12 -13.67
CA TYR A 625 21.28 -32.01 -14.60
C TYR A 625 21.76 -31.22 -15.83
N LYS A 626 23.08 -31.24 -16.06
CA LYS A 626 23.77 -30.61 -17.21
C LYS A 626 23.34 -29.17 -17.50
N ASN A 627 22.95 -28.44 -16.46
CA ASN A 627 22.45 -27.07 -16.56
C ASN A 627 21.24 -26.88 -17.49
N PHE A 628 20.44 -27.93 -17.76
CA PHE A 628 19.24 -27.79 -18.59
C PHE A 628 17.96 -28.29 -17.92
N LEU A 629 18.05 -29.15 -16.91
CA LEU A 629 16.90 -29.65 -16.17
C LEU A 629 17.13 -29.45 -14.70
N TYR A 630 16.20 -28.76 -14.03
CA TYR A 630 16.22 -28.55 -12.59
C TYR A 630 14.94 -29.08 -11.97
N LEU A 631 15.08 -29.69 -10.80
CA LEU A 631 14.00 -30.22 -9.99
C LEU A 631 14.19 -29.73 -8.56
N ASP A 632 13.18 -29.06 -8.02
CA ASP A 632 13.09 -28.57 -6.65
C ASP A 632 11.97 -29.31 -5.93
N ILE A 633 12.25 -29.87 -4.77
CA ILE A 633 11.27 -30.51 -3.90
C ILE A 633 11.36 -29.87 -2.52
N THR A 634 10.21 -29.53 -1.94
CA THR A 634 10.08 -29.00 -0.58
C THR A 634 9.06 -29.81 0.20
N ALA A 635 9.33 -30.01 1.48
CA ALA A 635 8.46 -30.68 2.43
C ALA A 635 8.50 -29.90 3.74
N ARG A 636 7.33 -29.50 4.25
CA ARG A 636 7.23 -28.73 5.49
C ARG A 636 6.06 -29.21 6.33
N ASN A 637 6.25 -29.22 7.65
CA ASN A 637 5.18 -29.43 8.63
C ASN A 637 5.19 -28.30 9.65
N ASP A 638 4.03 -27.69 9.86
CA ASP A 638 3.82 -26.65 10.87
C ASP A 638 2.95 -27.17 12.02
N TRP A 639 3.18 -26.61 13.21
CA TRP A 639 2.35 -26.78 14.40
C TRP A 639 1.93 -25.39 14.91
N SER A 640 0.65 -25.05 14.76
CA SER A 640 0.13 -23.75 15.19
C SER A 640 -0.65 -23.84 16.51
N SER A 641 -0.32 -22.97 17.46
CA SER A 641 -1.09 -22.84 18.70
C SER A 641 -2.49 -22.27 18.48
N ALA A 642 -2.77 -21.61 17.35
CA ALA A 642 -4.07 -21.02 17.06
C ALA A 642 -5.17 -22.08 16.80
N LEU A 643 -4.76 -23.29 16.42
CA LEU A 643 -5.64 -24.45 16.23
C LEU A 643 -5.75 -25.33 17.48
N ALA A 644 -4.98 -25.03 18.54
CA ALA A 644 -5.03 -25.80 19.78
C ALA A 644 -6.28 -25.45 20.59
N THR A 645 -6.73 -26.39 21.42
CA THR A 645 -7.72 -26.12 22.47
C THR A 645 -7.01 -26.12 23.83
N PRO A 646 -7.67 -25.71 24.94
CA PRO A 646 -7.10 -25.84 26.28
C PRO A 646 -6.75 -27.28 26.69
N PHE A 647 -7.34 -28.27 26.01
CA PHE A 647 -7.29 -29.67 26.43
C PHE A 647 -6.56 -30.59 25.45
N THR A 648 -6.38 -30.18 24.19
CA THR A 648 -5.72 -30.99 23.15
C THR A 648 -4.98 -30.14 22.09
N ALA A 649 -3.96 -30.74 21.49
CA ALA A 649 -3.21 -30.22 20.35
C ALA A 649 -3.37 -31.08 19.07
N ASP A 650 -4.36 -31.98 19.00
CA ASP A 650 -4.45 -32.99 17.94
C ASP A 650 -4.57 -32.41 16.52
N ASN A 651 -5.27 -31.28 16.34
CA ASN A 651 -5.45 -30.63 15.03
C ASN A 651 -4.41 -29.53 14.72
N THR A 652 -3.35 -29.42 15.53
CA THR A 652 -2.37 -28.32 15.38
C THR A 652 -1.37 -28.54 14.26
N SER A 653 -1.17 -29.80 13.84
CA SER A 653 -0.15 -30.22 12.88
C SER A 653 -0.69 -30.30 11.46
N PHE A 654 0.05 -29.78 10.48
CA PHE A 654 -0.26 -29.96 9.07
C PHE A 654 0.98 -29.94 8.19
N PHE A 655 1.02 -30.91 7.27
CA PHE A 655 2.11 -31.15 6.34
C PHE A 655 1.70 -30.70 4.94
N TYR A 656 2.62 -30.09 4.22
CA TYR A 656 2.37 -29.68 2.84
C TYR A 656 3.65 -29.78 1.98
N PRO A 657 3.58 -30.46 0.83
CA PRO A 657 4.70 -30.59 -0.10
C PRO A 657 4.67 -29.55 -1.23
N SER A 658 5.81 -29.35 -1.88
CA SER A 658 5.92 -28.61 -3.14
C SER A 658 6.95 -29.27 -4.05
N ILE A 659 6.67 -29.27 -5.35
CA ILE A 659 7.56 -29.73 -6.41
C ILE A 659 7.54 -28.72 -7.54
N SER A 660 8.72 -28.35 -8.04
CA SER A 660 8.83 -27.49 -9.20
C SER A 660 9.95 -27.94 -10.10
N THR A 661 9.81 -27.69 -11.40
CA THR A 661 10.81 -28.04 -12.39
C THR A 661 10.96 -26.93 -13.41
N SER A 662 12.19 -26.76 -13.89
CA SER A 662 12.52 -25.91 -15.01
C SER A 662 13.33 -26.69 -16.03
N PHE A 663 12.98 -26.53 -17.31
CA PHE A 663 13.64 -27.14 -18.44
C PHE A 663 14.08 -26.06 -19.41
N ILE A 664 15.40 -25.91 -19.58
CA ILE A 664 16.03 -24.93 -20.45
C ILE A 664 16.22 -25.58 -21.82
N LEU A 665 15.26 -25.35 -22.71
CA LEU A 665 15.22 -25.91 -24.05
C LEU A 665 16.45 -25.49 -24.88
N SER A 666 16.90 -24.24 -24.72
CA SER A 666 18.07 -23.70 -25.45
C SER A 666 19.38 -24.42 -25.15
N ASN A 667 19.46 -25.20 -24.06
CA ASN A 667 20.66 -25.96 -23.70
C ASN A 667 20.64 -27.41 -24.24
N VAL A 668 19.54 -27.84 -24.87
CA VAL A 668 19.35 -29.23 -25.34
C VAL A 668 19.18 -29.30 -26.86
N VAL A 669 18.63 -28.25 -27.48
CA VAL A 669 18.39 -28.19 -28.92
C VAL A 669 19.00 -26.92 -29.52
N GLU A 670 19.52 -27.03 -30.75
CA GLU A 670 19.93 -25.86 -31.52
C GLU A 670 18.69 -25.08 -31.97
N LEU A 671 18.46 -23.92 -31.35
CA LEU A 671 17.36 -23.03 -31.72
C LEU A 671 17.79 -22.08 -32.86
N PRO A 672 16.83 -21.53 -33.64
CA PRO A 672 17.14 -20.50 -34.61
C PRO A 672 17.85 -19.30 -33.94
N ARG A 673 18.80 -18.66 -34.63
CA ARG A 673 19.62 -17.52 -34.11
C ARG A 673 18.81 -16.34 -33.54
N VAL A 674 17.52 -16.28 -33.81
CA VAL A 674 16.61 -15.25 -33.27
C VAL A 674 16.22 -15.53 -31.81
N ILE A 675 16.33 -16.77 -31.35
CA ILE A 675 15.98 -17.21 -29.99
C ILE A 675 17.27 -17.43 -29.21
N ASP A 676 17.51 -16.56 -28.22
CA ASP A 676 18.70 -16.61 -27.38
C ASP A 676 18.51 -17.57 -26.20
N PHE A 677 17.29 -17.60 -25.65
CA PHE A 677 16.94 -18.41 -24.49
C PHE A 677 15.50 -18.88 -24.59
N ALA A 678 15.26 -20.13 -24.22
CA ALA A 678 13.92 -20.68 -24.09
C ALA A 678 13.87 -21.64 -22.89
N LYS A 679 12.93 -21.39 -21.99
CA LYS A 679 12.69 -22.18 -20.78
C LYS A 679 11.21 -22.47 -20.63
N ILE A 680 10.89 -23.67 -20.19
CA ILE A 680 9.55 -24.06 -19.74
C ILE A 680 9.66 -24.42 -18.26
N ARG A 681 8.64 -24.03 -17.49
CA ARG A 681 8.56 -24.30 -16.05
C ARG A 681 7.19 -24.79 -15.65
N ALA A 682 7.18 -25.64 -14.64
CA ALA A 682 5.96 -26.15 -14.03
C ALA A 682 6.15 -26.33 -12.53
N SER A 683 5.11 -26.07 -11.75
CA SER A 683 5.10 -26.34 -10.32
C SER A 683 3.76 -26.85 -9.82
N TYR A 684 3.82 -27.67 -8.78
CA TYR A 684 2.69 -28.08 -7.95
C TYR A 684 3.06 -27.84 -6.50
N ALA A 685 2.19 -27.19 -5.73
CA ALA A 685 2.44 -26.95 -4.32
C ALA A 685 1.16 -26.91 -3.51
N GLU A 686 1.26 -27.40 -2.28
CA GLU A 686 0.29 -27.20 -1.23
C GLU A 686 0.89 -26.26 -0.19
N VAL A 687 0.08 -25.38 0.38
CA VAL A 687 0.43 -24.59 1.57
C VAL A 687 -0.77 -24.60 2.50
N GLY A 688 -0.52 -24.98 3.75
CA GLY A 688 -1.54 -24.89 4.81
C GLY A 688 -1.57 -23.49 5.42
N ASN A 689 -2.73 -23.04 5.87
CA ASN A 689 -2.94 -21.79 6.58
C ASN A 689 -3.65 -22.04 7.92
N ASP A 690 -3.40 -21.19 8.91
CA ASP A 690 -4.00 -21.29 10.25
C ASP A 690 -4.96 -20.11 10.52
N THR A 691 -5.34 -19.89 11.78
CA THR A 691 -6.32 -18.85 12.14
C THR A 691 -5.76 -17.83 13.15
N ASN A 692 -6.59 -16.85 13.49
CA ASN A 692 -6.35 -15.93 14.60
C ASN A 692 -6.38 -16.69 15.94
N PRO A 693 -5.66 -16.22 16.98
CA PRO A 693 -5.73 -16.84 18.30
C PRO A 693 -7.14 -16.90 18.87
N TYR A 694 -7.40 -17.92 19.70
CA TYR A 694 -8.61 -18.09 20.52
C TYR A 694 -9.94 -18.34 19.78
N GLN A 695 -9.88 -18.91 18.56
CA GLN A 695 -11.08 -19.29 17.80
C GLN A 695 -11.65 -20.69 18.17
N THR A 696 -10.97 -21.41 19.05
CA THR A 696 -11.26 -22.83 19.37
C THR A 696 -11.93 -23.06 20.72
N GLN A 697 -12.15 -22.01 21.51
CA GLN A 697 -12.75 -22.10 22.85
C GLN A 697 -13.68 -20.92 23.15
N GLY A 698 -14.65 -21.16 24.04
CA GLY A 698 -15.59 -20.14 24.50
C GLY A 698 -15.04 -19.45 25.74
N THR A 699 -15.18 -18.13 25.79
CA THR A 699 -14.72 -17.28 26.89
C THR A 699 -15.80 -16.28 27.29
N PHE A 700 -15.70 -15.80 28.53
CA PHE A 700 -16.46 -14.64 29.00
C PHE A 700 -15.58 -13.40 28.90
N LEU A 701 -16.10 -12.36 28.25
CA LEU A 701 -15.41 -11.08 28.08
C LEU A 701 -15.80 -10.15 29.23
N SER A 702 -14.80 -9.55 29.87
CA SER A 702 -15.04 -8.51 30.87
C SER A 702 -15.72 -7.30 30.23
N GLN A 703 -16.64 -6.67 30.95
CA GLN A 703 -17.35 -5.46 30.53
C GLN A 703 -17.14 -4.34 31.54
N THR A 704 -17.60 -3.13 31.20
CA THR A 704 -17.56 -1.98 32.11
C THR A 704 -18.37 -2.31 33.38
N PRO A 705 -17.76 -2.21 34.59
CA PRO A 705 -18.46 -2.47 35.84
C PRO A 705 -19.71 -1.61 36.02
N VAL A 706 -20.79 -2.21 36.53
CA VAL A 706 -22.05 -1.50 36.85
C VAL A 706 -22.20 -1.45 38.37
N ASN A 707 -22.41 -0.26 38.96
CA ASN A 707 -22.46 -0.06 40.42
C ASN A 707 -21.25 -0.67 41.15
N SER A 708 -20.06 -0.54 40.57
CA SER A 708 -18.79 -1.12 41.05
C SER A 708 -18.78 -2.66 41.12
N GLN A 709 -19.74 -3.35 40.51
CA GLN A 709 -19.74 -4.80 40.35
C GLN A 709 -19.13 -5.17 39.00
N PRO A 710 -18.19 -6.14 38.95
CA PRO A 710 -17.65 -6.63 37.69
C PRO A 710 -18.75 -7.30 36.87
N THR A 711 -18.77 -7.02 35.58
CA THR A 711 -19.73 -7.57 34.62
C THR A 711 -18.97 -8.34 33.55
N PHE A 712 -19.60 -9.42 33.07
CA PHE A 712 -19.06 -10.24 31.99
C PHE A 712 -20.17 -10.55 31.00
N THR A 713 -19.82 -10.63 29.72
CA THR A 713 -20.70 -11.13 28.66
C THR A 713 -20.09 -12.37 28.04
N ASN A 714 -20.91 -13.22 27.41
CA ASN A 714 -20.39 -14.21 26.47
C ASN A 714 -19.66 -13.47 25.33
N GLN A 715 -18.63 -14.08 24.78
CA GLN A 715 -18.16 -13.72 23.44
C GLN A 715 -19.30 -13.79 22.42
N ASP A 716 -19.17 -13.02 21.35
CA ASP A 716 -20.21 -12.84 20.33
C ASP A 716 -20.28 -13.98 19.29
N PHE A 717 -19.29 -14.87 19.25
CA PHE A 717 -19.25 -16.00 18.31
C PHE A 717 -19.20 -17.38 18.98
N ILE A 718 -19.73 -18.39 18.29
CA ILE A 718 -19.57 -19.80 18.63
C ILE A 718 -18.20 -20.30 18.14
N PRO A 719 -17.30 -20.73 19.03
CA PRO A 719 -15.98 -21.23 18.67
C PRO A 719 -16.05 -22.67 18.15
N ASN A 720 -15.01 -23.12 17.45
CA ASN A 720 -14.92 -24.48 16.94
C ASN A 720 -13.68 -25.21 17.47
N ALA A 721 -13.90 -26.14 18.40
CA ALA A 721 -12.82 -26.95 18.99
C ALA A 721 -12.20 -27.95 18.00
N ASN A 722 -12.85 -28.20 16.86
CA ASN A 722 -12.44 -29.16 15.83
C ASN A 722 -11.87 -28.44 14.59
N LEU A 723 -11.40 -27.19 14.72
CA LEU A 723 -10.83 -26.46 13.60
C LEU A 723 -9.67 -27.24 12.96
N LYS A 724 -9.74 -27.33 11.64
CA LYS A 724 -8.68 -27.82 10.76
C LYS A 724 -7.96 -26.65 10.11
N PRO A 725 -6.71 -26.83 9.67
CA PRO A 725 -6.03 -25.85 8.84
C PRO A 725 -6.68 -25.76 7.45
N GLU A 726 -6.69 -24.55 6.90
CA GLU A 726 -7.05 -24.27 5.51
C GLU A 726 -5.91 -24.79 4.60
N THR A 727 -6.24 -25.27 3.40
CA THR A 727 -5.23 -25.78 2.46
C THR A 727 -5.39 -25.13 1.09
N THR A 728 -4.31 -24.54 0.57
CA THR A 728 -4.25 -24.05 -0.81
C THR A 728 -3.40 -24.98 -1.66
N SER A 729 -4.01 -25.59 -2.69
CA SER A 729 -3.33 -26.42 -3.69
C SER A 729 -3.19 -25.64 -5.00
N SER A 730 -1.99 -25.56 -5.57
CA SER A 730 -1.71 -24.73 -6.76
C SER A 730 -0.91 -25.46 -7.81
N ILE A 731 -1.31 -25.28 -9.07
CA ILE A 731 -0.53 -25.64 -10.27
C ILE A 731 -0.14 -24.35 -10.99
N GLU A 732 1.14 -24.24 -11.36
CA GLU A 732 1.61 -23.17 -12.25
C GLU A 732 2.33 -23.76 -13.46
N LEU A 733 2.08 -23.16 -14.61
CA LEU A 733 2.76 -23.45 -15.87
C LEU A 733 3.27 -22.13 -16.45
N GLY A 734 4.49 -22.12 -16.99
CA GLY A 734 5.02 -20.91 -17.60
C GLY A 734 6.14 -21.18 -18.57
N PHE A 735 6.46 -20.16 -19.34
CA PHE A 735 7.61 -20.15 -20.24
C PHE A 735 8.29 -18.79 -20.21
N ASP A 736 9.60 -18.79 -20.45
CA ASP A 736 10.43 -17.60 -20.65
C ASP A 736 11.14 -17.75 -22.00
N VAL A 737 10.92 -16.80 -22.90
CA VAL A 737 11.56 -16.74 -24.21
C VAL A 737 12.23 -15.39 -24.38
N ARG A 738 13.53 -15.41 -24.69
CA ARG A 738 14.35 -14.23 -24.94
C ARG A 738 14.84 -14.26 -26.39
N LEU A 739 14.63 -13.16 -27.09
CA LEU A 739 14.83 -13.04 -28.54
C LEU A 739 15.75 -11.86 -28.86
N LEU A 740 16.38 -11.94 -30.04
CA LEU A 740 17.12 -10.85 -30.67
C LEU A 740 18.27 -10.30 -29.82
N LYS A 741 19.09 -11.18 -29.24
CA LYS A 741 20.11 -10.86 -28.23
C LYS A 741 19.49 -10.27 -26.97
N GLN A 742 18.42 -10.90 -26.47
CA GLN A 742 17.68 -10.51 -25.25
C GLN A 742 17.08 -9.10 -25.32
N ARG A 743 16.85 -8.58 -26.52
CA ARG A 743 16.18 -7.29 -26.72
C ARG A 743 14.66 -7.40 -26.63
N LEU A 744 14.13 -8.62 -26.62
CA LEU A 744 12.72 -8.90 -26.43
C LEU A 744 12.58 -10.14 -25.54
N ASN A 745 12.12 -9.96 -24.31
CA ASN A 745 11.93 -11.03 -23.33
C ASN A 745 10.44 -11.13 -23.00
N LEU A 746 9.90 -12.33 -23.11
CA LEU A 746 8.51 -12.65 -22.80
C LEU A 746 8.49 -13.73 -21.72
N ASP A 747 8.03 -13.38 -20.52
CA ASP A 747 7.64 -14.34 -19.48
C ASP A 747 6.12 -14.44 -19.46
N PHE A 748 5.61 -15.68 -19.57
CA PHE A 748 4.21 -16.00 -19.45
C PHE A 748 4.00 -16.98 -18.30
N THR A 749 3.00 -16.71 -17.47
CA THR A 749 2.55 -17.62 -16.40
C THR A 749 1.05 -17.83 -16.47
N TYR A 750 0.62 -19.08 -16.39
CA TYR A 750 -0.73 -19.49 -16.05
C TYR A 750 -0.73 -20.16 -14.69
N TYR A 751 -1.69 -19.81 -13.83
CA TYR A 751 -1.84 -20.42 -12.52
C TYR A 751 -3.30 -20.81 -12.27
N ASN A 752 -3.48 -21.88 -11.50
CA ASN A 752 -4.75 -22.30 -10.93
C ASN A 752 -4.50 -22.80 -9.51
N ALA A 753 -5.01 -22.06 -8.53
CA ALA A 753 -4.99 -22.41 -7.12
C ALA A 753 -6.41 -22.70 -6.62
N VAL A 754 -6.55 -23.66 -5.72
CA VAL A 754 -7.80 -23.99 -5.02
C VAL A 754 -7.55 -23.93 -3.53
N THR A 755 -8.34 -23.14 -2.82
CA THR A 755 -8.28 -22.97 -1.37
C THR A 755 -9.48 -23.66 -0.72
N ASP A 756 -9.23 -24.75 0.00
CA ASP A 756 -10.22 -25.61 0.65
C ASP A 756 -10.15 -25.54 2.17
N ASP A 757 -11.23 -25.98 2.83
CA ASP A 757 -11.35 -26.04 4.31
C ASP A 757 -11.09 -24.68 5.00
N GLN A 758 -11.48 -23.59 4.33
CA GLN A 758 -11.28 -22.23 4.82
C GLN A 758 -11.92 -22.03 6.19
N ILE A 759 -11.28 -21.24 7.05
CA ILE A 759 -11.78 -20.95 8.40
C ILE A 759 -12.62 -19.68 8.33
N LEU A 760 -13.93 -19.82 8.48
CA LEU A 760 -14.93 -18.78 8.25
C LEU A 760 -15.72 -18.47 9.51
N SER A 761 -16.01 -17.19 9.73
CA SER A 761 -17.02 -16.76 10.70
C SER A 761 -18.36 -16.59 9.97
N LEU A 762 -19.24 -17.57 10.10
CA LEU A 762 -20.55 -17.54 9.48
C LEU A 762 -21.52 -16.73 10.35
N PRO A 763 -22.23 -15.74 9.81
CA PRO A 763 -23.31 -15.09 10.53
C PRO A 763 -24.43 -16.10 10.82
N ILE A 764 -24.96 -16.08 12.05
CA ILE A 764 -26.08 -16.93 12.47
C ILE A 764 -27.16 -16.08 13.13
N ALA A 765 -28.37 -16.64 13.27
CA ALA A 765 -29.46 -15.94 13.91
C ALA A 765 -29.11 -15.59 15.37
N ILE A 766 -29.23 -14.31 15.73
CA ILE A 766 -28.97 -13.79 17.09
C ILE A 766 -29.84 -14.49 18.16
N SER A 767 -30.98 -15.06 17.77
CA SER A 767 -31.82 -15.90 18.65
C SER A 767 -31.10 -17.15 19.20
N SER A 768 -29.98 -17.55 18.61
CA SER A 768 -29.08 -18.58 19.14
C SER A 768 -28.31 -18.15 20.39
N GLY A 769 -28.27 -16.84 20.68
CA GLY A 769 -27.43 -16.23 21.72
C GLY A 769 -26.06 -15.74 21.24
N PHE A 770 -25.75 -15.90 19.94
CA PHE A 770 -24.51 -15.49 19.29
C PHE A 770 -24.81 -14.84 17.94
N SER A 771 -23.90 -13.99 17.43
CA SER A 771 -24.04 -13.36 16.12
C SER A 771 -23.34 -14.15 15.01
N GLN A 772 -22.34 -14.96 15.35
CA GLN A 772 -21.51 -15.70 14.40
C GLN A 772 -21.14 -17.10 14.91
N GLN A 773 -20.73 -17.99 14.01
CA GLN A 773 -20.14 -19.29 14.30
C GLN A 773 -18.91 -19.52 13.44
N VAL A 774 -17.81 -19.93 14.06
CA VAL A 774 -16.58 -20.28 13.36
C VAL A 774 -16.69 -21.71 12.83
N VAL A 775 -16.44 -21.93 11.54
CA VAL A 775 -16.46 -23.27 10.93
C VAL A 775 -15.29 -23.44 9.96
N ASN A 776 -14.98 -24.69 9.62
CA ASN A 776 -14.24 -25.00 8.38
C ASN A 776 -15.23 -25.23 7.26
N GLY A 777 -14.99 -24.64 6.09
CA GLY A 777 -15.71 -24.99 4.88
C GLY A 777 -15.61 -23.94 3.80
N GLY A 778 -16.14 -24.30 2.64
CA GLY A 778 -16.05 -23.51 1.42
C GLY A 778 -14.78 -23.77 0.63
N SER A 779 -14.88 -23.55 -0.68
CA SER A 779 -13.78 -23.75 -1.62
C SER A 779 -13.77 -22.60 -2.63
N VAL A 780 -12.59 -22.04 -2.88
CA VAL A 780 -12.39 -20.94 -3.84
C VAL A 780 -11.29 -21.33 -4.82
N ARG A 781 -11.61 -21.29 -6.12
CA ARG A 781 -10.63 -21.43 -7.20
C ARG A 781 -10.17 -20.06 -7.67
N ASN A 782 -8.89 -19.78 -7.52
CA ASN A 782 -8.25 -18.60 -8.10
C ASN A 782 -7.41 -18.99 -9.33
N GLN A 783 -7.77 -18.47 -10.49
CA GLN A 783 -7.08 -18.76 -11.75
C GLN A 783 -6.81 -17.50 -12.56
N GLY A 784 -5.72 -17.50 -13.32
CA GLY A 784 -5.33 -16.32 -14.06
C GLY A 784 -4.10 -16.48 -14.94
N VAL A 785 -3.79 -15.39 -15.64
CA VAL A 785 -2.62 -15.26 -16.51
C VAL A 785 -1.83 -14.01 -16.13
N GLU A 786 -0.51 -14.13 -16.19
CA GLU A 786 0.44 -13.03 -16.03
C GLU A 786 1.37 -13.01 -17.24
N ILE A 787 1.62 -11.83 -17.78
CA ILE A 787 2.51 -11.62 -18.92
C ILE A 787 3.45 -10.47 -18.57
N ILE A 788 4.75 -10.73 -18.69
CA ILE A 788 5.79 -9.71 -18.56
C ILE A 788 6.51 -9.64 -19.90
N LEU A 789 6.43 -8.47 -20.54
CA LEU A 789 7.10 -8.21 -21.80
C LEU A 789 8.13 -7.11 -21.59
N ASN A 790 9.41 -7.45 -21.71
CA ASN A 790 10.49 -6.48 -21.72
C ASN A 790 11.00 -6.32 -23.15
N ALA A 791 11.11 -5.10 -23.63
CA ALA A 791 11.62 -4.77 -24.94
C ALA A 791 12.67 -3.67 -24.86
N ILE A 792 13.71 -3.78 -25.68
CA ILE A 792 14.71 -2.74 -25.90
C ILE A 792 14.66 -2.36 -27.39
N PRO A 793 13.68 -1.54 -27.82
CA PRO A 793 13.45 -1.28 -29.25
C PRO A 793 14.64 -0.57 -29.91
N VAL A 794 15.35 0.27 -29.16
CA VAL A 794 16.55 0.98 -29.63
C VAL A 794 17.66 0.86 -28.60
N GLN A 795 18.84 0.44 -29.05
CA GLN A 795 20.07 0.43 -28.25
C GLN A 795 21.24 0.81 -29.15
N ASN A 796 21.88 1.94 -28.85
CA ASN A 796 23.12 2.39 -29.48
C ASN A 796 23.99 3.13 -28.46
N ALA A 797 25.18 3.57 -28.88
CA ALA A 797 26.17 4.18 -27.97
C ALA A 797 25.70 5.46 -27.25
N ASN A 798 24.70 6.18 -27.77
CA ASN A 798 24.22 7.44 -27.19
C ASN A 798 22.78 7.38 -26.69
N PHE A 799 22.01 6.38 -27.11
CA PHE A 799 20.58 6.29 -26.83
C PHE A 799 20.14 4.85 -26.56
N GLN A 800 19.43 4.67 -25.46
CA GLN A 800 18.74 3.44 -25.12
C GLN A 800 17.28 3.74 -24.80
N TRP A 801 16.38 2.91 -25.34
CA TRP A 801 14.98 2.89 -24.95
C TRP A 801 14.64 1.49 -24.47
N SER A 802 14.14 1.39 -23.24
CA SER A 802 13.60 0.19 -22.64
C SER A 802 12.10 0.38 -22.38
N SER A 803 11.32 -0.67 -22.63
CA SER A 803 9.88 -0.70 -22.35
C SER A 803 9.52 -2.00 -21.64
N THR A 804 8.74 -1.90 -20.59
CA THR A 804 8.25 -3.05 -19.80
C THR A 804 6.73 -2.98 -19.73
N VAL A 805 6.07 -4.08 -20.11
CA VAL A 805 4.64 -4.28 -19.96
C VAL A 805 4.39 -5.39 -18.95
N ASN A 806 3.67 -5.07 -17.88
CA ASN A 806 3.18 -6.02 -16.90
C ASN A 806 1.67 -6.17 -17.08
N PHE A 807 1.19 -7.32 -17.53
CA PHE A 807 -0.23 -7.62 -17.65
C PHE A 807 -0.63 -8.71 -16.65
N ALA A 808 -1.78 -8.55 -16.01
CA ALA A 808 -2.36 -9.60 -15.18
C ALA A 808 -3.88 -9.63 -15.26
N SER A 809 -4.44 -10.83 -15.23
CA SER A 809 -5.88 -11.08 -15.11
C SER A 809 -6.09 -12.25 -14.15
N SER A 810 -6.87 -12.03 -13.09
CA SER A 810 -7.18 -13.03 -12.07
C SER A 810 -8.68 -13.14 -11.81
N ARG A 811 -9.16 -14.35 -11.53
CA ARG A 811 -10.56 -14.64 -11.21
C ARG A 811 -10.62 -15.63 -10.04
N ALA A 812 -11.18 -15.17 -8.92
CA ALA A 812 -11.53 -16.00 -7.77
C ALA A 812 -13.01 -16.42 -7.87
N ILE A 813 -13.25 -17.71 -8.10
CA ILE A 813 -14.56 -18.33 -8.29
C ILE A 813 -14.89 -19.17 -7.08
N VAL A 814 -16.11 -19.07 -6.56
CA VAL A 814 -16.58 -19.89 -5.45
C VAL A 814 -17.04 -21.25 -5.97
N GLU A 815 -16.38 -22.32 -5.54
CA GLU A 815 -16.69 -23.70 -5.97
C GLU A 815 -17.71 -24.36 -5.05
N SER A 816 -17.66 -24.08 -3.75
CA SER A 816 -18.62 -24.59 -2.77
C SER A 816 -18.71 -23.67 -1.55
N LEU A 817 -19.85 -23.71 -0.86
CA LEU A 817 -20.07 -23.03 0.42
C LEU A 817 -20.51 -24.02 1.52
N PRO A 818 -20.26 -23.71 2.80
CA PRO A 818 -20.71 -24.57 3.90
C PRO A 818 -22.22 -24.47 4.19
N GLN A 819 -22.94 -23.51 3.57
CA GLN A 819 -24.37 -23.28 3.80
C GLN A 819 -25.22 -23.98 2.72
N GLU A 820 -26.33 -24.61 3.12
CA GLU A 820 -27.19 -25.38 2.20
C GLU A 820 -27.92 -24.50 1.16
N ASP A 821 -28.14 -23.23 1.45
CA ASP A 821 -28.79 -22.26 0.57
C ASP A 821 -27.88 -21.77 -0.57
N GLY A 822 -26.59 -22.13 -0.55
CA GLY A 822 -25.64 -21.80 -1.60
C GLY A 822 -25.25 -20.33 -1.67
N ARG A 823 -25.50 -19.53 -0.61
CA ARG A 823 -25.09 -18.12 -0.50
C ARG A 823 -24.46 -17.83 0.86
N LEU A 824 -23.46 -16.94 0.88
CA LEU A 824 -22.78 -16.53 2.11
C LEU A 824 -22.51 -15.02 2.08
N THR A 825 -22.84 -14.31 3.16
CA THR A 825 -22.40 -12.93 3.36
C THR A 825 -21.03 -12.94 4.06
N LEU A 826 -20.00 -12.46 3.38
CA LEU A 826 -18.62 -12.36 3.87
C LEU A 826 -18.37 -11.08 4.67
N GLY A 827 -19.17 -10.05 4.43
CA GLY A 827 -19.04 -8.75 5.07
C GLY A 827 -20.04 -7.76 4.50
N PHE A 828 -19.98 -6.53 4.99
CA PHE A 828 -20.84 -5.45 4.53
C PHE A 828 -20.16 -4.09 4.70
N SER A 829 -20.60 -3.12 3.89
CA SER A 829 -20.45 -1.68 4.17
C SER A 829 -21.81 -1.12 4.54
N ARG A 830 -21.99 -0.57 5.75
CA ARG A 830 -23.30 -0.14 6.28
C ARG A 830 -23.27 1.22 6.95
N VAL A 831 -24.34 1.99 6.73
CA VAL A 831 -24.57 3.29 7.38
C VAL A 831 -25.42 3.11 8.64
N TYR A 832 -24.89 3.50 9.80
CA TYR A 832 -25.59 3.57 11.11
C TYR A 832 -26.57 2.43 11.41
N ASP A 833 -26.09 1.19 11.31
CA ASP A 833 -26.89 -0.03 11.53
C ASP A 833 -28.26 -0.05 10.83
N ASN A 834 -28.38 0.51 9.62
CA ASN A 834 -29.58 0.41 8.79
C ASN A 834 -29.44 -0.59 7.63
N ALA A 835 -30.29 -1.61 7.59
CA ALA A 835 -30.19 -2.73 6.64
C ALA A 835 -30.43 -2.26 5.21
N ASP A 836 -31.28 -1.25 5.03
CA ASP A 836 -31.60 -0.68 3.72
C ASP A 836 -30.45 0.15 3.16
N GLN A 837 -29.48 0.55 4.00
CA GLN A 837 -28.29 1.34 3.64
C GLN A 837 -27.02 0.49 3.71
N THR A 838 -27.09 -0.71 3.15
CA THR A 838 -26.03 -1.71 3.24
C THR A 838 -25.63 -2.23 1.87
N VAL A 839 -24.35 -2.15 1.58
CA VAL A 839 -23.71 -2.92 0.50
C VAL A 839 -23.22 -4.23 1.10
N PHE A 840 -23.74 -5.35 0.64
CA PHE A 840 -23.37 -6.68 1.11
C PHE A 840 -22.30 -7.29 0.20
N HIS A 841 -21.26 -7.85 0.81
CA HIS A 841 -20.30 -8.70 0.13
C HIS A 841 -20.82 -10.14 0.20
N GLN A 842 -21.64 -10.52 -0.77
CA GLN A 842 -22.22 -11.85 -0.84
C GLN A 842 -21.56 -12.69 -1.93
N VAL A 843 -21.33 -13.95 -1.62
CA VAL A 843 -20.85 -14.95 -2.56
C VAL A 843 -21.86 -16.08 -2.69
N GLU A 844 -21.91 -16.66 -3.88
CA GLU A 844 -22.74 -17.82 -4.19
C GLU A 844 -21.90 -18.85 -4.94
N GLU A 845 -22.28 -20.12 -4.90
CA GLU A 845 -21.62 -21.16 -5.69
C GLU A 845 -21.67 -20.84 -7.19
N GLY A 846 -20.52 -20.90 -7.86
CA GLY A 846 -20.32 -20.45 -9.24
C GLY A 846 -20.14 -18.92 -9.41
N GLY A 847 -20.40 -18.14 -8.37
CA GLY A 847 -20.15 -16.70 -8.31
C GLY A 847 -18.68 -16.34 -8.11
N ARG A 848 -18.39 -15.03 -7.98
CA ARG A 848 -17.02 -14.52 -7.78
C ARG A 848 -16.85 -13.95 -6.37
N VAL A 849 -15.66 -14.13 -5.79
CA VAL A 849 -15.28 -13.37 -4.59
C VAL A 849 -15.26 -11.88 -4.95
N GLY A 850 -15.81 -11.06 -4.06
CA GLY A 850 -15.95 -9.63 -4.23
C GLY A 850 -17.17 -9.15 -5.00
N ASP A 851 -18.14 -10.04 -5.22
CA ASP A 851 -19.47 -9.64 -5.70
C ASP A 851 -20.15 -8.73 -4.65
N LEU A 852 -20.73 -7.64 -5.13
CA LEU A 852 -21.45 -6.65 -4.33
C LEU A 852 -22.94 -6.80 -4.57
N TYR A 853 -23.71 -6.78 -3.48
CA TYR A 853 -25.16 -6.84 -3.48
C TYR A 853 -25.74 -5.66 -2.71
N GLY A 854 -26.87 -5.13 -3.13
CA GLY A 854 -27.56 -4.05 -2.45
C GLY A 854 -29.00 -3.92 -2.91
N THR A 855 -29.71 -2.99 -2.28
CA THR A 855 -31.11 -2.71 -2.64
C THR A 855 -31.18 -2.05 -4.01
N GLY A 856 -31.97 -2.63 -4.91
CA GLY A 856 -32.26 -2.09 -6.24
C GLY A 856 -33.71 -1.67 -6.39
N TYR A 857 -34.15 -1.51 -7.64
CA TYR A 857 -35.53 -1.13 -7.98
C TYR A 857 -36.27 -2.24 -8.72
N THR A 858 -37.59 -2.29 -8.53
CA THR A 858 -38.44 -3.23 -9.28
C THR A 858 -38.47 -2.87 -10.77
N ARG A 859 -38.35 -3.90 -11.62
CA ARG A 859 -38.37 -3.77 -13.09
C ARG A 859 -39.36 -4.75 -13.71
N ASN A 860 -39.87 -4.42 -14.89
CA ASN A 860 -40.66 -5.36 -15.69
C ASN A 860 -39.74 -6.38 -16.41
N GLU A 861 -40.33 -7.34 -17.13
CA GLU A 861 -39.59 -8.43 -17.81
C GLU A 861 -38.60 -7.94 -18.89
N VAL A 862 -38.77 -6.71 -19.41
CA VAL A 862 -37.87 -6.11 -20.40
C VAL A 862 -36.84 -5.15 -19.78
N GLY A 863 -36.84 -5.02 -18.44
CA GLY A 863 -35.84 -4.25 -17.68
C GLY A 863 -36.20 -2.79 -17.41
N GLU A 864 -37.41 -2.33 -17.73
CA GLU A 864 -37.85 -0.95 -17.43
C GLU A 864 -38.24 -0.80 -15.96
N PHE A 865 -37.93 0.34 -15.35
CA PHE A 865 -38.35 0.64 -13.98
C PHE A 865 -39.88 0.62 -13.86
N ILE A 866 -40.38 -0.02 -12.80
CA ILE A 866 -41.78 0.08 -12.42
C ILE A 866 -41.93 1.21 -11.41
N LEU A 867 -42.75 2.20 -11.77
CA LEU A 867 -43.01 3.39 -10.99
C LEU A 867 -44.41 3.33 -10.37
N THR A 868 -44.58 3.99 -9.24
CA THR A 868 -45.91 4.26 -8.68
C THR A 868 -46.69 5.20 -9.61
N PRO A 869 -48.04 5.27 -9.52
CA PRO A 869 -48.83 6.25 -10.27
C PRO A 869 -48.42 7.71 -10.01
N ALA A 870 -47.77 7.98 -8.87
CA ALA A 870 -47.21 9.28 -8.52
C ALA A 870 -45.83 9.57 -9.14
N GLY A 871 -45.32 8.70 -10.02
CA GLY A 871 -44.02 8.85 -10.69
C GLY A 871 -42.82 8.54 -9.80
N ARG A 872 -43.02 7.78 -8.71
CA ARG A 872 -41.96 7.40 -7.75
C ARG A 872 -41.39 6.02 -8.02
N PHE A 873 -40.09 5.84 -7.80
CA PHE A 873 -39.42 4.55 -7.84
C PHE A 873 -39.90 3.61 -6.73
N ILE A 874 -39.88 2.30 -7.00
CA ILE A 874 -40.29 1.25 -6.06
C ILE A 874 -39.09 0.36 -5.79
N ALA A 875 -38.68 0.30 -4.52
CA ALA A 875 -37.61 -0.58 -4.04
C ALA A 875 -37.94 -2.05 -4.32
N ASP A 876 -36.95 -2.81 -4.76
CA ASP A 876 -37.08 -4.26 -4.86
C ASP A 876 -36.91 -4.89 -3.46
N PRO A 877 -37.82 -5.75 -3.00
CA PRO A 877 -37.68 -6.43 -1.72
C PRO A 877 -36.52 -7.45 -1.70
N GLU A 878 -35.95 -7.80 -2.85
CA GLU A 878 -34.79 -8.69 -2.97
C GLU A 878 -33.52 -7.92 -3.36
N LEU A 879 -32.40 -8.27 -2.71
CA LEU A 879 -31.09 -7.71 -3.04
C LEU A 879 -30.70 -8.04 -4.48
N LYS A 880 -30.15 -7.05 -5.18
CA LYS A 880 -29.62 -7.20 -6.54
C LYS A 880 -28.11 -7.21 -6.52
N LYS A 881 -27.52 -8.01 -7.42
CA LYS A 881 -26.08 -7.96 -7.69
C LYS A 881 -25.75 -6.64 -8.37
N LEU A 882 -24.97 -5.80 -7.71
CA LEU A 882 -24.51 -4.51 -8.20
C LEU A 882 -23.31 -4.65 -9.14
N GLY A 883 -22.47 -5.67 -8.91
CA GLY A 883 -21.26 -5.91 -9.69
C GLY A 883 -20.21 -6.68 -8.91
N ASN A 884 -18.95 -6.53 -9.31
CA ASN A 884 -17.78 -7.07 -8.60
C ASN A 884 -16.73 -5.97 -8.49
N TYR A 885 -16.11 -5.75 -7.33
CA TYR A 885 -15.12 -4.67 -7.19
C TYR A 885 -13.74 -4.99 -7.78
N ASN A 886 -13.45 -6.27 -8.05
CA ASN A 886 -12.17 -6.67 -8.61
C ASN A 886 -12.10 -6.28 -10.09
N ALA A 887 -10.93 -5.78 -10.50
CA ALA A 887 -10.65 -5.48 -11.90
C ALA A 887 -10.77 -6.73 -12.76
N ASP A 888 -11.14 -6.52 -14.03
CA ASP A 888 -11.08 -7.57 -15.02
C ASP A 888 -9.64 -7.88 -15.44
N PHE A 889 -8.81 -6.86 -15.60
CA PHE A 889 -7.36 -7.00 -15.77
C PHE A 889 -6.63 -5.71 -15.37
N THR A 890 -5.31 -5.82 -15.17
CA THR A 890 -4.41 -4.70 -14.92
C THR A 890 -3.25 -4.69 -15.91
N VAL A 891 -2.81 -3.50 -16.30
CA VAL A 891 -1.64 -3.28 -17.18
C VAL A 891 -0.77 -2.16 -16.62
N GLY A 892 0.48 -2.48 -16.33
CA GLY A 892 1.53 -1.50 -16.09
C GLY A 892 2.43 -1.36 -17.31
N LEU A 893 2.61 -0.14 -17.80
CA LEU A 893 3.50 0.18 -18.93
C LEU A 893 4.56 1.18 -18.48
N THR A 894 5.78 0.70 -18.32
CA THR A 894 6.96 1.52 -18.04
C THR A 894 7.72 1.77 -19.33
N ASN A 895 8.10 3.03 -19.59
CA ASN A 895 9.07 3.38 -20.61
C ASN A 895 10.21 4.16 -19.99
N SER A 896 11.43 3.79 -20.34
CA SER A 896 12.67 4.42 -19.88
C SER A 896 13.53 4.76 -21.09
N PHE A 897 14.00 6.00 -21.15
CA PHE A 897 14.85 6.54 -22.19
C PHE A 897 16.13 7.05 -21.55
N GLN A 898 17.27 6.68 -22.12
CA GLN A 898 18.56 7.20 -21.73
C GLN A 898 19.20 7.82 -22.96
N TYR A 899 19.58 9.09 -22.87
CA TYR A 899 20.33 9.80 -23.89
C TYR A 899 21.58 10.41 -23.29
N LYS A 900 22.73 9.75 -23.46
CA LYS A 900 23.99 10.08 -22.76
C LYS A 900 23.73 10.20 -21.25
N ASN A 901 23.93 11.39 -20.68
CA ASN A 901 23.76 11.66 -19.26
C ASN A 901 22.33 12.05 -18.88
N PHE A 902 21.43 12.22 -19.85
CA PHE A 902 20.00 12.42 -19.60
C PHE A 902 19.31 11.07 -19.48
N ASP A 903 18.39 10.99 -18.54
CA ASP A 903 17.46 9.88 -18.41
C ASP A 903 16.03 10.42 -18.26
N ALA A 904 15.05 9.68 -18.76
CA ALA A 904 13.64 10.00 -18.62
C ALA A 904 12.84 8.72 -18.50
N SER A 905 11.85 8.68 -17.63
CA SER A 905 10.96 7.53 -17.49
C SER A 905 9.53 7.96 -17.18
N PHE A 906 8.58 7.11 -17.58
CA PHE A 906 7.19 7.25 -17.17
C PHE A 906 6.53 5.88 -16.96
N LEU A 907 5.55 5.84 -16.07
CA LEU A 907 4.72 4.68 -15.77
C LEU A 907 3.25 5.03 -16.02
N LEU A 908 2.63 4.32 -16.95
CA LEU A 908 1.19 4.28 -17.13
C LEU A 908 0.63 3.05 -16.41
N ASP A 909 -0.45 3.23 -15.69
CA ASP A 909 -1.16 2.17 -14.97
C ASP A 909 -2.62 2.14 -15.41
N TRP A 910 -3.04 1.00 -15.95
CA TRP A 910 -4.38 0.77 -16.46
C TRP A 910 -5.04 -0.33 -15.64
N ARG A 911 -6.16 0.01 -15.01
CA ARG A 911 -7.10 -0.94 -14.41
C ARG A 911 -8.36 -0.95 -15.25
N GLN A 912 -8.76 -2.11 -15.76
CA GLN A 912 -10.00 -2.26 -16.52
C GLN A 912 -11.01 -3.07 -15.71
N GLY A 913 -12.24 -2.58 -15.64
CA GLY A 913 -13.36 -3.21 -14.94
C GLY A 913 -13.33 -3.01 -13.43
N GLY A 914 -14.33 -3.60 -12.77
CA GLY A 914 -14.63 -3.38 -11.37
C GLY A 914 -15.76 -2.36 -11.19
N ILE A 915 -16.54 -2.53 -10.13
CA ILE A 915 -17.62 -1.61 -9.73
C ILE A 915 -17.31 -1.02 -8.36
N LEU A 916 -17.65 0.25 -8.20
CA LEU A 916 -17.54 0.98 -6.95
C LEU A 916 -18.88 1.65 -6.60
N VAL A 917 -19.39 1.40 -5.41
CA VAL A 917 -20.56 2.11 -4.85
C VAL A 917 -20.07 3.42 -4.23
N SER A 918 -20.63 4.56 -4.65
CA SER A 918 -20.22 5.88 -4.17
C SER A 918 -21.26 6.51 -3.26
N ARG A 919 -20.89 6.71 -1.99
CA ARG A 919 -21.67 7.55 -1.07
C ARG A 919 -21.52 9.04 -1.39
N THR A 920 -20.42 9.45 -2.02
CA THR A 920 -20.30 10.82 -2.55
C THR A 920 -21.43 11.12 -3.53
N LEU A 921 -21.68 10.24 -4.50
CA LEU A 921 -22.79 10.38 -5.45
C LEU A 921 -24.14 10.37 -4.73
N ALA A 922 -24.40 9.35 -3.92
CA ALA A 922 -25.68 9.18 -3.23
C ALA A 922 -26.04 10.41 -2.39
N LEU A 923 -25.17 10.80 -1.47
CA LEU A 923 -25.46 11.89 -0.53
C LEU A 923 -25.33 13.26 -1.18
N GLY A 924 -24.30 13.50 -1.98
CA GLY A 924 -24.09 14.79 -2.64
C GLY A 924 -25.23 15.13 -3.60
N ALA A 925 -25.80 14.14 -4.29
CA ALA A 925 -26.96 14.35 -5.13
C ALA A 925 -28.26 14.52 -4.32
N VAL A 926 -28.47 13.77 -3.25
CA VAL A 926 -29.59 14.01 -2.30
C VAL A 926 -29.51 15.43 -1.71
N GLY A 927 -28.30 15.90 -1.39
CA GLY A 927 -28.02 17.25 -0.94
C GLY A 927 -28.13 18.33 -2.02
N GLY A 928 -28.31 17.97 -3.29
CA GLY A 928 -28.39 18.92 -4.41
C GLY A 928 -27.07 19.65 -4.70
N GLN A 929 -25.94 19.07 -4.30
CA GLN A 929 -24.61 19.67 -4.41
C GLN A 929 -23.96 19.37 -5.75
N LEU A 930 -24.07 18.14 -6.22
CA LEU A 930 -23.35 17.66 -7.40
C LEU A 930 -23.93 18.22 -8.70
N ASN A 931 -23.07 18.33 -9.72
CA ASN A 931 -23.45 18.81 -11.04
C ASN A 931 -24.56 17.96 -11.69
N ASP A 932 -24.66 16.68 -11.32
CA ASP A 932 -25.71 15.73 -11.71
C ASP A 932 -27.13 16.22 -11.41
N THR A 933 -27.26 17.16 -10.47
CA THR A 933 -28.53 17.75 -10.03
C THR A 933 -28.80 19.14 -10.60
N SER A 934 -27.99 19.61 -11.56
CA SER A 934 -28.12 20.95 -12.16
C SER A 934 -29.39 21.12 -12.99
N PHE A 935 -29.91 20.05 -13.59
CA PHE A 935 -31.13 20.10 -14.41
C PHE A 935 -32.40 20.16 -13.54
N ARG A 936 -32.94 21.37 -13.33
CA ARG A 936 -34.10 21.62 -12.47
C ARG A 936 -35.24 22.35 -13.21
N PRO A 937 -35.94 21.69 -14.16
CA PRO A 937 -37.03 22.32 -14.90
C PRO A 937 -38.23 22.62 -13.98
N GLU A 938 -38.87 23.78 -14.18
CA GLU A 938 -40.07 24.17 -13.41
C GLU A 938 -41.24 23.19 -13.62
N ALA A 939 -41.35 22.60 -14.81
CA ALA A 939 -42.37 21.59 -15.13
C ALA A 939 -42.17 20.24 -14.40
N GLY A 940 -41.03 20.06 -13.72
CA GLY A 940 -40.64 18.80 -13.11
C GLY A 940 -39.98 17.82 -14.09
N ILE A 941 -39.55 16.68 -13.56
CA ILE A 941 -38.88 15.59 -14.28
C ILE A 941 -39.84 14.41 -14.35
N VAL A 942 -40.05 13.86 -15.54
CA VAL A 942 -40.75 12.58 -15.73
C VAL A 942 -39.69 11.49 -15.67
N ALA A 943 -39.76 10.63 -14.64
CA ALA A 943 -38.85 9.51 -14.52
C ALA A 943 -39.09 8.48 -15.64
N ASP A 944 -38.01 7.99 -16.24
CA ASP A 944 -38.07 6.95 -17.26
C ASP A 944 -38.50 5.63 -16.63
N GLY A 945 -39.59 5.05 -17.16
CA GLY A 945 -40.16 3.81 -16.66
C GLY A 945 -41.65 3.68 -16.99
N VAL A 946 -42.26 2.65 -16.43
CA VAL A 946 -43.65 2.30 -16.68
C VAL A 946 -44.45 2.26 -15.38
N VAL A 947 -45.75 2.51 -15.46
CA VAL A 947 -46.69 2.37 -14.34
C VAL A 947 -47.57 1.16 -14.59
N ASN A 948 -47.78 0.34 -13.57
CA ASN A 948 -48.76 -0.75 -13.64
C ASN A 948 -50.18 -0.19 -13.50
N THR A 949 -50.98 -0.32 -14.56
CA THR A 949 -52.41 0.04 -14.61
C THR A 949 -53.34 -1.16 -14.52
N GLY A 950 -52.79 -2.37 -14.50
CA GLY A 950 -53.51 -3.63 -14.30
C GLY A 950 -53.59 -4.03 -12.82
N THR A 951 -53.66 -5.34 -12.56
CA THR A 951 -53.57 -5.88 -11.19
C THR A 951 -52.15 -6.39 -10.90
N ALA A 952 -51.84 -6.70 -9.64
CA ALA A 952 -50.56 -7.33 -9.31
C ALA A 952 -50.38 -8.70 -9.98
N GLN A 953 -51.47 -9.46 -10.16
CA GLN A 953 -51.44 -10.79 -10.79
C GLN A 953 -51.47 -10.74 -12.32
N ASN A 954 -51.98 -9.66 -12.92
CA ASN A 954 -52.02 -9.45 -14.36
C ASN A 954 -51.62 -8.00 -14.63
N PRO A 955 -50.31 -7.69 -14.60
CA PRO A 955 -49.84 -6.34 -14.78
C PRO A 955 -50.08 -5.83 -16.20
N VAL A 956 -50.41 -4.55 -16.33
CA VAL A 956 -50.50 -3.84 -17.61
C VAL A 956 -49.65 -2.59 -17.50
N TYR A 957 -48.49 -2.62 -18.13
CA TYR A 957 -47.51 -1.53 -18.06
C TYR A 957 -47.77 -0.49 -19.15
N VAL A 958 -47.80 0.78 -18.76
CA VAL A 958 -47.87 1.94 -19.67
C VAL A 958 -46.75 2.92 -19.33
N GLN A 959 -46.25 3.65 -20.33
CA GLN A 959 -45.20 4.64 -20.11
C GLN A 959 -45.60 5.67 -19.05
N ASN A 960 -44.69 5.97 -18.13
CA ASN A 960 -44.90 7.03 -17.15
C ASN A 960 -44.96 8.40 -17.84
N THR A 961 -45.95 9.22 -17.44
CA THR A 961 -46.10 10.61 -17.87
C THR A 961 -46.21 11.57 -16.68
N THR A 962 -46.12 11.07 -15.45
CA THR A 962 -46.25 11.87 -14.22
C THR A 962 -44.92 12.55 -13.92
N ALA A 963 -44.89 13.89 -13.94
CA ALA A 963 -43.73 14.68 -13.55
C ALA A 963 -43.68 14.85 -12.01
N VAL A 964 -42.49 14.76 -11.44
CA VAL A 964 -42.19 15.11 -10.04
C VAL A 964 -41.22 16.28 -9.99
N THR A 965 -41.14 17.01 -8.88
CA THR A 965 -40.16 18.11 -8.76
C THR A 965 -38.74 17.56 -8.90
N ALA A 966 -37.80 18.37 -9.41
CA ALA A 966 -36.40 17.95 -9.53
C ALA A 966 -35.81 17.51 -8.19
N GLU A 967 -36.09 18.26 -7.11
CA GLU A 967 -35.71 17.89 -5.74
C GLU A 967 -36.24 16.49 -5.36
N SER A 968 -37.53 16.22 -5.62
CA SER A 968 -38.13 14.91 -5.31
C SER A 968 -37.55 13.82 -6.20
N TYR A 969 -37.29 14.09 -7.49
CA TYR A 969 -36.71 13.12 -8.41
C TYR A 969 -35.32 12.67 -7.94
N TYR A 970 -34.40 13.62 -7.77
CA TYR A 970 -33.01 13.32 -7.46
C TYR A 970 -32.83 12.68 -6.08
N ARG A 971 -33.61 13.12 -5.07
CA ARG A 971 -33.59 12.49 -3.75
C ARG A 971 -34.06 11.04 -3.75
N GLN A 972 -34.96 10.67 -4.66
CA GLN A 972 -35.44 9.30 -4.80
C GLN A 972 -34.47 8.47 -5.65
N PHE A 973 -33.98 9.02 -6.75
CA PHE A 973 -33.11 8.32 -7.68
C PHE A 973 -31.74 7.98 -7.07
N TYR A 974 -31.16 8.92 -6.33
CA TYR A 974 -29.87 8.78 -5.64
C TYR A 974 -30.02 8.46 -4.14
N ASP A 975 -31.21 8.01 -3.71
CA ASP A 975 -31.41 7.67 -2.30
C ASP A 975 -30.39 6.61 -1.87
N ARG A 976 -29.67 6.87 -0.76
CA ARG A 976 -28.70 5.93 -0.21
C ARG A 976 -29.32 4.62 0.30
N ASN A 977 -30.64 4.54 0.39
CA ASN A 977 -31.36 3.29 0.64
C ASN A 977 -31.40 2.37 -0.60
N HIS A 978 -30.96 2.85 -1.77
CA HIS A 978 -30.97 2.11 -3.03
C HIS A 978 -29.61 2.27 -3.73
N GLU A 979 -28.73 1.28 -3.56
CA GLU A 979 -27.34 1.37 -4.02
C GLU A 979 -27.20 1.24 -5.55
N GLU A 980 -28.17 0.63 -6.24
CA GLU A 980 -28.12 0.35 -7.69
C GLU A 980 -27.79 1.57 -8.56
N ASN A 981 -28.31 2.75 -8.22
CA ASN A 981 -28.08 3.97 -8.99
C ASN A 981 -26.82 4.74 -8.55
N ASN A 982 -26.16 4.29 -7.49
CA ASN A 982 -25.02 4.96 -6.88
C ASN A 982 -23.70 4.23 -7.19
N VAL A 983 -23.61 3.58 -8.34
CA VAL A 983 -22.46 2.80 -8.78
C VAL A 983 -21.70 3.47 -9.92
N TYR A 984 -20.38 3.30 -9.93
CA TYR A 984 -19.50 3.69 -11.01
C TYR A 984 -18.66 2.52 -11.52
N ASP A 985 -18.31 2.56 -12.81
CA ASP A 985 -17.23 1.76 -13.36
C ASP A 985 -15.88 2.24 -12.78
N ALA A 986 -15.13 1.33 -12.17
CA ALA A 986 -13.87 1.63 -11.49
C ALA A 986 -12.64 1.64 -12.41
N SER A 987 -12.85 1.55 -13.74
CA SER A 987 -11.77 1.57 -14.72
C SER A 987 -11.05 2.91 -14.75
N TYR A 988 -9.74 2.84 -14.95
CA TYR A 988 -8.93 4.02 -15.21
C TYR A 988 -7.65 3.74 -15.98
N LEU A 989 -7.15 4.76 -16.66
CA LEU A 989 -5.76 4.84 -17.13
C LEU A 989 -5.09 6.04 -16.46
N LYS A 990 -4.02 5.80 -15.69
CA LYS A 990 -3.33 6.82 -14.89
C LYS A 990 -1.86 6.97 -15.27
N LEU A 991 -1.39 8.21 -15.39
CA LEU A 991 0.03 8.56 -15.39
C LEU A 991 0.53 8.54 -13.95
N ARG A 992 0.99 7.37 -13.52
CA ARG A 992 1.37 7.03 -12.14
C ARG A 992 2.65 7.70 -11.72
N GLN A 993 3.69 7.64 -12.56
CA GLN A 993 5.01 8.21 -12.29
C GLN A 993 5.64 8.81 -13.54
N PHE A 994 6.48 9.81 -13.32
CA PHE A 994 7.33 10.44 -14.33
C PHE A 994 8.65 10.89 -13.69
N SER A 995 9.76 10.74 -14.41
CA SER A 995 11.05 11.32 -14.05
C SER A 995 11.79 11.83 -15.28
N ILE A 996 12.50 12.95 -15.15
CA ILE A 996 13.57 13.38 -16.07
C ILE A 996 14.79 13.75 -15.24
N GLY A 997 15.88 13.02 -15.43
CA GLY A 997 17.15 13.19 -14.73
C GLY A 997 18.31 13.63 -15.62
N TYR A 998 19.31 14.23 -14.98
CA TYR A 998 20.63 14.44 -15.57
C TYR A 998 21.74 14.04 -14.58
N ASN A 999 22.74 13.33 -15.11
CA ASN A 999 23.91 12.86 -14.37
C ASN A 999 25.12 13.76 -14.61
N PHE A 1000 25.62 14.39 -13.55
CA PHE A 1000 26.83 15.19 -13.52
C PHE A 1000 27.98 14.39 -12.95
N GLU A 1001 29.04 14.23 -13.74
CA GLU A 1001 30.33 13.70 -13.26
C GLU A 1001 31.17 14.89 -12.75
N LEU A 1002 31.31 15.01 -11.45
CA LEU A 1002 32.12 16.07 -10.84
C LEU A 1002 33.56 15.59 -10.72
N LYS A 1003 34.46 16.19 -11.51
CA LYS A 1003 35.90 15.91 -11.48
C LYS A 1003 36.55 16.40 -10.18
N GLU A 1004 37.72 15.83 -9.86
CA GLU A 1004 38.51 16.17 -8.66
C GLU A 1004 38.57 17.69 -8.39
N GLY A 1005 38.27 18.09 -7.15
CA GLY A 1005 38.46 19.47 -6.69
C GLY A 1005 37.24 20.40 -6.72
N ALA A 1006 36.06 19.96 -7.18
CA ALA A 1006 34.87 20.83 -7.20
C ALA A 1006 34.41 21.29 -5.79
N PHE A 1007 34.64 20.47 -4.75
CA PHE A 1007 34.29 20.80 -3.37
C PHE A 1007 35.44 20.67 -2.36
N GLY A 1008 36.60 20.12 -2.74
CA GLY A 1008 37.80 20.03 -1.88
C GLY A 1008 37.67 19.15 -0.61
N ILE A 1009 36.54 18.47 -0.39
CA ILE A 1009 36.26 17.70 0.84
C ILE A 1009 36.49 16.18 0.65
N PHE A 1010 36.44 15.66 -0.58
CA PHE A 1010 36.72 14.26 -0.91
C PHE A 1010 37.55 14.19 -2.20
N GLY A 1011 38.64 13.42 -2.19
CA GLY A 1011 39.71 13.45 -3.20
C GLY A 1011 39.37 12.81 -4.55
N ASP A 1012 38.33 11.97 -4.62
CA ASP A 1012 38.16 11.00 -5.73
C ASP A 1012 37.00 11.33 -6.70
N GLY A 1013 36.48 12.57 -6.68
CA GLY A 1013 35.32 13.00 -7.48
C GLY A 1013 33.97 12.68 -6.83
N ALA A 1014 32.86 13.05 -7.48
CA ALA A 1014 31.50 12.75 -7.00
C ALA A 1014 30.51 12.61 -8.15
N ASP A 1015 29.55 11.69 -8.00
CA ASP A 1015 28.42 11.55 -8.92
C ASP A 1015 27.24 12.33 -8.37
N LEU A 1016 26.79 13.36 -9.09
CA LEU A 1016 25.60 14.15 -8.74
C LEU A 1016 24.50 13.88 -9.78
N ARG A 1017 23.35 13.42 -9.33
CA ARG A 1017 22.15 13.26 -10.17
C ARG A 1017 21.05 14.19 -9.69
N ILE A 1018 20.47 14.97 -10.60
CA ILE A 1018 19.31 15.84 -10.34
C ILE A 1018 18.19 15.41 -11.27
N SER A 1019 16.97 15.31 -10.72
CA SER A 1019 15.78 14.87 -11.46
C SER A 1019 14.55 15.69 -11.09
N LEU A 1020 13.73 16.00 -12.10
CA LEU A 1020 12.34 16.41 -11.94
C LEU A 1020 11.49 15.15 -11.89
N ILE A 1021 10.69 15.00 -10.84
CA ILE A 1021 9.89 13.81 -10.59
C ILE A 1021 8.42 14.17 -10.39
N GLY A 1022 7.52 13.25 -10.72
CA GLY A 1022 6.09 13.44 -10.54
C GLY A 1022 5.35 12.14 -10.26
N ARG A 1023 4.28 12.23 -9.49
CA ARG A 1023 3.45 11.09 -9.07
C ARG A 1023 1.96 11.44 -9.18
N ASN A 1024 1.15 10.48 -9.66
CA ASN A 1024 -0.30 10.59 -9.83
C ASN A 1024 -0.71 11.87 -10.58
N LEU A 1025 -0.10 12.07 -11.76
CA LEU A 1025 -0.21 13.35 -12.48
C LEU A 1025 -1.55 13.52 -13.20
N PHE A 1026 -2.08 12.44 -13.79
CA PHE A 1026 -3.28 12.50 -14.61
C PHE A 1026 -3.99 11.14 -14.66
N ALA A 1027 -5.32 11.11 -14.73
CA ALA A 1027 -6.10 9.88 -14.89
C ALA A 1027 -7.30 10.11 -15.83
N PHE A 1028 -7.57 9.11 -16.66
CA PHE A 1028 -8.81 8.97 -17.42
C PHE A 1028 -9.68 7.94 -16.70
N SER A 1029 -10.90 8.32 -16.34
CA SER A 1029 -11.89 7.44 -15.70
C SER A 1029 -13.29 8.00 -15.98
N GLU A 1030 -14.32 7.16 -15.87
CA GLU A 1030 -15.72 7.59 -15.96
C GLU A 1030 -16.17 8.34 -14.69
N ILE A 1031 -15.45 8.21 -13.58
CA ILE A 1031 -15.80 8.83 -12.30
C ILE A 1031 -15.50 10.33 -12.33
N PRO A 1032 -16.52 11.22 -12.26
CA PRO A 1032 -16.31 12.65 -12.34
C PRO A 1032 -15.97 13.27 -10.98
N HIS A 1033 -16.19 12.57 -9.86
CA HIS A 1033 -16.15 13.21 -8.54
C HIS A 1033 -14.93 12.92 -7.66
N PHE A 1034 -14.26 11.81 -7.85
CA PHE A 1034 -13.11 11.41 -7.02
C PHE A 1034 -12.20 10.48 -7.82
N ASP A 1035 -11.02 10.21 -7.29
CA ASP A 1035 -10.09 9.25 -7.88
C ASP A 1035 -10.63 7.82 -7.71
N PRO A 1036 -10.76 6.98 -8.75
CA PRO A 1036 -11.31 5.60 -8.65
C PRO A 1036 -10.57 4.66 -7.69
N GLU A 1037 -9.40 5.04 -7.19
CA GLU A 1037 -8.62 4.27 -6.22
C GLU A 1037 -9.04 4.58 -4.79
N GLN A 1038 -10.16 4.01 -4.34
CA GLN A 1038 -10.69 4.23 -2.99
C GLN A 1038 -10.86 2.96 -2.19
N LEU A 1039 -10.81 3.13 -0.88
CA LEU A 1039 -11.17 2.16 0.14
C LEU A 1039 -12.05 2.85 1.18
N ALA A 1040 -13.20 2.27 1.47
CA ALA A 1040 -13.99 2.64 2.63
C ALA A 1040 -13.36 2.07 3.90
N VAL A 1041 -13.74 2.64 5.04
CA VAL A 1041 -13.35 2.17 6.37
C VAL A 1041 -14.63 1.97 7.17
N GLN A 1042 -14.76 0.82 7.81
CA GLN A 1042 -15.86 0.54 8.73
C GLN A 1042 -15.36 -0.28 9.92
N GLY A 1043 -15.71 0.16 11.13
CA GLY A 1043 -15.33 -0.52 12.35
C GLY A 1043 -13.82 -0.60 12.49
N GLN A 1044 -13.27 -1.81 12.41
CA GLN A 1044 -11.83 -2.06 12.58
C GLN A 1044 -11.10 -2.43 11.27
N GLY A 1045 -11.71 -2.19 10.10
CA GLY A 1045 -11.15 -2.68 8.84
C GLY A 1045 -11.48 -1.82 7.61
N PHE A 1046 -10.73 -2.10 6.54
CA PHE A 1046 -10.98 -1.55 5.21
C PHE A 1046 -12.02 -2.37 4.47
N VAL A 1047 -12.88 -1.69 3.72
CA VAL A 1047 -13.91 -2.30 2.87
C VAL A 1047 -13.65 -1.93 1.41
N ASN A 1048 -13.60 -2.94 0.52
CA ASN A 1048 -13.37 -2.72 -0.91
C ASN A 1048 -14.68 -2.34 -1.62
N GLY A 1049 -14.58 -1.67 -2.77
CA GLY A 1049 -15.72 -1.49 -3.67
C GLY A 1049 -16.77 -0.49 -3.19
N VAL A 1050 -16.50 0.22 -2.08
CA VAL A 1050 -17.33 1.29 -1.56
C VAL A 1050 -16.44 2.50 -1.28
N GLU A 1051 -16.97 3.70 -1.53
CA GLU A 1051 -16.35 4.99 -1.26
C GLU A 1051 -17.25 5.81 -0.34
N ASP A 1052 -16.69 6.27 0.79
CA ASP A 1052 -17.41 6.96 1.88
C ASP A 1052 -16.94 8.41 2.09
N MET A 1053 -17.16 9.28 1.10
CA MET A 1053 -16.75 10.70 1.12
C MET A 1053 -15.25 10.82 1.43
N SER A 1054 -14.45 10.09 0.67
CA SER A 1054 -13.01 9.97 0.85
C SER A 1054 -12.30 11.33 0.66
N TYR A 1055 -11.19 11.58 1.35
CA TYR A 1055 -10.39 12.77 1.07
C TYR A 1055 -9.77 12.70 -0.31
N ALA A 1056 -9.49 13.87 -0.90
CA ALA A 1056 -8.87 13.93 -2.21
C ALA A 1056 -7.49 13.23 -2.19
N SER A 1057 -7.23 12.38 -3.19
CA SER A 1057 -5.88 11.88 -3.43
C SER A 1057 -4.95 13.02 -3.87
N THR A 1058 -3.64 12.81 -3.78
CA THR A 1058 -2.65 13.85 -4.11
C THR A 1058 -2.06 13.69 -5.50
N ARG A 1059 -1.85 14.84 -6.15
CA ARG A 1059 -0.95 15.02 -7.29
C ARG A 1059 0.33 15.65 -6.79
N SER A 1060 1.47 15.02 -7.07
CA SER A 1060 2.77 15.45 -6.57
C SER A 1060 3.72 15.78 -7.72
N ILE A 1061 4.39 16.93 -7.63
CA ILE A 1061 5.52 17.30 -8.52
C ILE A 1061 6.68 17.69 -7.62
N GLY A 1062 7.88 17.22 -7.96
CA GLY A 1062 9.03 17.36 -7.06
C GLY A 1062 10.37 17.37 -7.76
N LEU A 1063 11.40 17.61 -6.96
CA LEU A 1063 12.80 17.51 -7.34
C LEU A 1063 13.49 16.46 -6.48
N LYS A 1064 14.36 15.66 -7.08
CA LYS A 1064 15.26 14.77 -6.37
C LYS A 1064 16.70 15.07 -6.75
N ALA A 1065 17.56 15.13 -5.74
CA ALA A 1065 19.00 15.23 -5.92
C ALA A 1065 19.69 14.14 -5.11
N GLY A 1066 20.63 13.44 -5.74
CA GLY A 1066 21.46 12.41 -5.11
C GLY A 1066 22.92 12.70 -5.38
N ILE A 1067 23.75 12.68 -4.35
CA ILE A 1067 25.20 12.81 -4.48
C ILE A 1067 25.89 11.62 -3.80
N ASN A 1068 26.80 10.99 -4.53
CA ASN A 1068 27.60 9.87 -4.06
C ASN A 1068 29.09 10.24 -4.12
N PHE A 1069 29.78 10.01 -3.01
CA PHE A 1069 31.23 10.16 -2.82
C PHE A 1069 31.90 8.79 -2.68
#